data_AF-A0A7X9X6U7-F1
#
_entry.id   AF-A0A7X9X6U7-F1
#
_cell.length_a   1.000
_cell.length_b   1.000
_cell.length_c   1.000
_cell.angle_alpha   90.00
_cell.angle_beta   90.00
_cell.angle_gamma   90.00
#
_symmetry.space_group_name_H-M   'P 1'
#
loop_
_entity.id
_entity.type
_entity.pdbx_description
1 polymer ?
#
loop_
_entity_poly.entity_id
_entity_poly.type
_entity_poly.pdbx_seq_one_letter_code
_entity_poly.pdbx_strand_id
1 'polypeptide(L)'
;MTDPLIPAVLAFRDNGSPFSPLYDDIYHSAVGALEQAHYVFLGGNALPERWQRRRIFTVLETGFGMGINFLVTWAAWRSDPSRCERLHFVSTEKHPFSAADLRHVHATTFSDPLVAELADALANAWPMLVPGTHRLEFDDGRVVLTLIFADAAESLPTLRLRADAFYLDGFAPAKNPELWSPAIFKSLARVAGEDATFATYSSAGEIKRALTQCGFEYRKVDGFGWKRAMLVGRFAPRWRVRRYEPPAPFAPLAHQERHAVVIGAGLAGCAVIERLAARGWRVSSLERHATLAQDASGNPAGVFHPMISRDDSVASRVTRAGFLYALNRWNALERAGHPLARGTQGLLQIAADNAEAHAIGDAIAAFRYPSDYVTPVSATDAARLAGMPLARGGWWFPRGGWIDPASLCAAQFAAAGDLLERHFGVDVARIERSGGEWSVFDVAGKVVARAPVVIVAGAHEAARIAGLHHAPTRSIRGQLSLLPAASVAPLALPVIGEGYAVPLANGVTLTGATYELDDPDTSLRVEGHRENIERVAQMLPAFAGALDSAPLATLAGRVAFRCVTSDRMPMVGQLADEAAAARDAARLRGAWPLDLPRAEGLYGAFAYGSRGLVWAALGAELIASQIEGEPWPLERDLAEDIDPARFLLRGLRQGTVG
;
A
#
# COMPACT_ATOMS: atom_id res chain seq x y z
N MET A 1 -8.77 -7.58 -18.84
CA MET A 1 -7.40 -7.50 -19.35
C MET A 1 -6.98 -6.06 -19.17
N THR A 2 -6.05 -5.79 -18.27
CA THR A 2 -5.44 -4.46 -18.09
C THR A 2 -4.45 -4.25 -19.22
N ASP A 3 -4.59 -3.15 -19.96
CA ASP A 3 -3.61 -2.77 -20.98
C ASP A 3 -2.23 -2.56 -20.32
N PRO A 4 -1.13 -2.92 -21.00
CA PRO A 4 0.20 -2.73 -20.44
C PRO A 4 0.48 -1.25 -20.23
N LEU A 5 1.21 -0.92 -19.17
CA LEU A 5 1.66 0.46 -18.93
C LEU A 5 2.67 0.86 -20.02
N ILE A 6 2.40 1.96 -20.72
CA ILE A 6 3.28 2.49 -21.76
C ILE A 6 3.85 3.81 -21.26
N PRO A 7 5.15 3.87 -20.89
CA PRO A 7 5.79 5.10 -20.46
C PRO A 7 5.74 6.20 -21.53
N ALA A 8 5.77 7.46 -21.09
CA ALA A 8 5.93 8.58 -22.01
C ALA A 8 7.30 8.53 -22.72
N VAL A 9 7.32 8.95 -23.98
CA VAL A 9 8.57 9.17 -24.72
C VAL A 9 8.97 10.62 -24.54
N LEU A 10 10.18 10.84 -24.02
CA LEU A 10 10.75 12.17 -23.92
C LEU A 10 11.11 12.70 -25.31
N ALA A 11 10.44 13.78 -25.72
CA ALA A 11 10.71 14.49 -26.95
C ALA A 11 10.65 16.00 -26.72
N PHE A 12 11.35 16.75 -27.58
CA PHE A 12 11.42 18.20 -27.53
C PHE A 12 11.09 18.78 -28.89
N ARG A 13 10.50 19.98 -28.90
CA ARG A 13 10.43 20.82 -30.10
C ARG A 13 11.78 21.51 -30.35
N ASP A 14 11.94 22.09 -31.54
CA ASP A 14 13.14 22.84 -31.93
C ASP A 14 13.48 24.00 -30.96
N ASN A 15 12.47 24.53 -30.28
CA ASN A 15 12.62 25.58 -29.27
C ASN A 15 12.96 25.04 -27.86
N GLY A 16 13.25 23.75 -27.72
CA GLY A 16 13.59 23.09 -26.46
C GLY A 16 12.40 22.78 -25.53
N SER A 17 11.16 23.05 -25.94
CA SER A 17 9.99 22.76 -25.10
C SER A 17 9.65 21.25 -25.10
N PRO A 18 9.41 20.62 -23.92
CA PRO A 18 8.98 19.23 -23.85
C PRO A 18 7.65 19.00 -24.57
N PHE A 19 7.58 17.92 -25.32
CA PHE A 19 6.48 17.61 -26.24
C PHE A 19 6.12 16.12 -26.20
N SER A 20 4.83 15.83 -26.33
CA SER A 20 4.31 14.47 -26.44
C SER A 20 3.99 14.16 -27.90
N PRO A 21 4.75 13.26 -28.56
CA PRO A 21 4.42 12.81 -29.92
C PRO A 21 3.07 12.10 -30.00
N LEU A 22 2.67 11.41 -28.92
CA LEU A 22 1.42 10.66 -28.86
C LEU A 22 0.19 11.57 -28.94
N TYR A 23 0.22 12.69 -28.24
CA TYR A 23 -0.89 13.65 -28.21
C TYR A 23 -0.67 14.84 -29.14
N ASP A 24 0.47 14.90 -29.83
CA ASP A 24 0.91 16.03 -30.65
C ASP A 24 0.86 17.37 -29.89
N ASP A 25 1.21 17.40 -28.60
CA ASP A 25 1.05 18.59 -27.75
C ASP A 25 2.21 18.84 -26.78
N ILE A 26 2.37 20.08 -26.30
CA ILE A 26 3.41 20.46 -25.34
C ILE A 26 2.96 20.18 -23.90
N TYR A 27 3.89 19.81 -23.02
CA TYR A 27 3.58 19.51 -21.61
C TYR A 27 3.35 20.77 -20.75
N HIS A 28 3.87 21.93 -21.14
CA HIS A 28 3.60 23.20 -20.47
C HIS A 28 3.73 24.38 -21.46
N SER A 29 3.25 25.55 -21.04
CA SER A 29 3.39 26.79 -21.81
C SER A 29 4.85 27.15 -22.06
N ALA A 30 5.15 27.64 -23.27
CA ALA A 30 6.46 28.21 -23.61
C ALA A 30 6.78 29.53 -22.87
N VAL A 31 5.77 30.15 -22.22
CA VAL A 31 5.93 31.38 -21.44
C VAL A 31 6.54 31.13 -20.05
N GLY A 32 6.53 29.88 -19.57
CA GLY A 32 7.07 29.50 -18.26
C GLY A 32 6.22 28.42 -17.59
N ALA A 33 6.85 27.30 -17.24
CA ALA A 33 6.17 26.15 -16.62
C ALA A 33 5.73 26.46 -15.18
N LEU A 34 6.63 27.08 -14.40
CA LEU A 34 6.43 27.36 -12.98
C LEU A 34 5.39 28.47 -12.78
N GLU A 35 5.49 29.54 -13.55
CA GLU A 35 4.59 30.69 -13.50
C GLU A 35 3.17 30.29 -13.90
N GLN A 36 3.03 29.41 -14.89
CA GLN A 36 1.73 28.85 -15.26
C GLN A 36 1.14 28.04 -14.11
N ALA A 37 1.92 27.16 -13.47
CA ALA A 37 1.45 26.35 -12.36
C ALA A 37 1.03 27.22 -11.15
N HIS A 38 1.82 28.26 -10.85
CA HIS A 38 1.48 29.25 -9.83
C HIS A 38 0.19 30.00 -10.16
N TYR A 39 0.07 30.57 -11.36
CA TYR A 39 -1.07 31.41 -11.71
C TYR A 39 -2.36 30.59 -11.87
N VAL A 40 -2.30 29.51 -12.65
CA VAL A 40 -3.48 28.72 -13.01
C VAL A 40 -3.94 27.87 -11.83
N PHE A 41 -3.06 27.07 -11.24
CA PHE A 41 -3.48 26.02 -10.31
C PHE A 41 -3.45 26.47 -8.86
N LEU A 42 -2.35 27.05 -8.36
CA LEU A 42 -2.31 27.60 -7.00
C LEU A 42 -3.25 28.80 -6.87
N GLY A 43 -3.05 29.84 -7.69
CA GLY A 43 -3.87 31.06 -7.68
C GLY A 43 -5.34 30.78 -8.01
N GLY A 44 -5.61 29.94 -9.00
CA GLY A 44 -6.98 29.57 -9.36
C GLY A 44 -7.74 28.79 -8.29
N ASN A 45 -7.03 28.10 -7.38
CA ASN A 45 -7.61 27.42 -6.22
C ASN A 45 -7.49 28.23 -4.92
N ALA A 46 -7.08 29.51 -4.99
CA ALA A 46 -6.85 30.39 -3.83
C ALA A 46 -5.90 29.77 -2.79
N LEU A 47 -4.76 29.29 -3.28
CA LEU A 47 -3.65 28.79 -2.48
C LEU A 47 -2.53 29.85 -2.47
N PRO A 48 -1.89 30.08 -1.31
CA PRO A 48 -1.89 29.23 -0.12
C PRO A 48 -3.07 29.39 0.85
N GLU A 49 -3.89 30.43 0.75
CA GLU A 49 -4.82 30.85 1.81
C GLU A 49 -5.75 29.72 2.29
N ARG A 50 -6.26 28.88 1.37
CA ARG A 50 -7.20 27.81 1.71
C ARG A 50 -6.62 26.62 2.47
N TRP A 51 -5.31 26.37 2.40
CA TRP A 51 -4.70 25.30 3.19
C TRP A 51 -4.23 25.77 4.58
N GLN A 52 -4.24 27.08 4.83
CA GLN A 52 -3.60 27.62 6.02
C GLN A 52 -4.29 27.16 7.29
N ARG A 53 -3.49 26.75 8.28
CA ARG A 53 -3.92 26.29 9.61
C ARG A 53 -4.88 25.10 9.59
N ARG A 54 -4.99 24.41 8.46
CA ARG A 54 -5.71 23.14 8.35
C ARG A 54 -4.78 22.01 8.76
N ARG A 55 -5.37 20.91 9.23
CA ARG A 55 -4.60 19.68 9.42
C ARG A 55 -4.23 19.05 8.10
N ILE A 56 -5.24 18.71 7.31
CA ILE A 56 -5.08 18.01 6.03
C ILE A 56 -5.64 18.89 4.92
N PHE A 57 -4.89 18.97 3.83
CA PHE A 57 -5.35 19.55 2.57
C PHE A 57 -5.04 18.57 1.44
N THR A 58 -6.04 18.24 0.62
CA THR A 58 -5.91 17.26 -0.47
C THR A 58 -6.13 17.91 -1.83
N VAL A 59 -5.12 17.83 -2.68
CA VAL A 59 -5.20 18.17 -4.10
C VAL A 59 -5.40 16.89 -4.91
N LEU A 60 -6.34 16.89 -5.85
CA LEU A 60 -6.48 15.85 -6.88
C LEU A 60 -6.21 16.44 -8.26
N GLU A 61 -5.28 15.84 -8.99
CA GLU A 61 -4.89 16.22 -10.34
C GLU A 61 -5.26 15.13 -11.36
N THR A 62 -5.60 15.56 -12.57
CA THR A 62 -5.71 14.69 -13.75
C THR A 62 -4.53 14.93 -14.68
N GLY A 63 -3.63 13.96 -14.84
CA GLY A 63 -2.42 14.07 -15.67
C GLY A 63 -1.26 14.67 -14.88
N PHE A 64 -0.37 13.82 -14.39
CA PHE A 64 0.81 14.25 -13.62
C PHE A 64 1.90 14.83 -14.52
N GLY A 65 2.07 14.25 -15.71
CA GLY A 65 3.12 14.57 -16.66
C GLY A 65 4.50 14.56 -16.00
N MET A 66 5.11 15.74 -15.95
CA MET A 66 6.46 15.94 -15.39
C MET A 66 6.44 16.34 -13.91
N GLY A 67 5.27 16.35 -13.26
CA GLY A 67 5.12 16.69 -11.85
C GLY A 67 5.26 18.17 -11.53
N ILE A 68 5.22 19.06 -12.52
CA ILE A 68 5.42 20.51 -12.34
C ILE A 68 4.45 21.07 -11.30
N ASN A 69 3.16 20.76 -11.41
CA ASN A 69 2.15 21.28 -10.49
C ASN A 69 2.37 20.75 -9.07
N PHE A 70 2.76 19.49 -8.91
CA PHE A 70 3.12 18.93 -7.61
C PHE A 70 4.32 19.64 -7.01
N LEU A 71 5.41 19.81 -7.77
CA LEU A 71 6.65 20.45 -7.30
C LEU A 71 6.42 21.92 -6.90
N VAL A 72 5.65 22.66 -7.71
CA VAL A 72 5.27 24.05 -7.41
C VAL A 72 4.36 24.13 -6.19
N THR A 73 3.40 23.21 -6.06
CA THR A 73 2.53 23.14 -4.88
C THR A 73 3.32 22.80 -3.63
N TRP A 74 4.27 21.87 -3.73
CA TRP A 74 5.16 21.48 -2.64
C TRP A 74 6.09 22.63 -2.23
N ALA A 75 6.70 23.33 -3.18
CA ALA A 75 7.52 24.52 -2.91
C ALA A 75 6.71 25.63 -2.21
N ALA A 76 5.49 25.91 -2.68
CA ALA A 76 4.60 26.89 -2.07
C ALA A 76 4.17 26.47 -0.66
N TRP A 77 3.86 25.19 -0.45
CA TRP A 77 3.56 24.64 0.86
C TRP A 77 4.75 24.80 1.80
N ARG A 78 5.96 24.43 1.39
CA ARG A 78 7.19 24.51 2.21
C ARG A 78 7.51 25.95 2.63
N SER A 79 7.24 26.90 1.73
CA SER A 79 7.47 28.33 1.93
C SER A 79 6.41 29.01 2.81
N ASP A 80 5.24 28.40 3.02
CA ASP A 80 4.17 28.99 3.82
C ASP A 80 4.34 28.65 5.32
N PRO A 81 4.57 29.63 6.21
CA PRO A 81 4.66 29.39 7.64
C PRO A 81 3.32 28.97 8.27
N SER A 82 2.20 29.30 7.62
CA SER A 82 0.84 28.94 8.06
C SER A 82 0.31 27.70 7.35
N ARG A 83 1.14 26.96 6.60
CA ARG A 83 0.76 25.77 5.83
C ARG A 83 0.00 24.72 6.65
N CYS A 84 -0.74 23.87 5.96
CA CYS A 84 -1.40 22.73 6.62
C CYS A 84 -0.40 21.76 7.26
N GLU A 85 -0.83 21.00 8.27
CA GLU A 85 0.01 19.97 8.90
C GLU A 85 0.50 18.95 7.87
N ARG A 86 -0.40 18.48 7.00
CA ARG A 86 -0.12 17.51 5.93
C ARG A 86 -0.79 17.90 4.61
N LEU A 87 -0.02 17.87 3.54
CA LEU A 87 -0.47 18.03 2.16
C LEU A 87 -0.55 16.66 1.48
N HIS A 88 -1.72 16.29 1.00
CA HIS A 88 -1.88 15.16 0.10
C HIS A 88 -2.03 15.67 -1.33
N PHE A 89 -1.22 15.13 -2.24
CA PHE A 89 -1.35 15.35 -3.67
C PHE A 89 -1.63 14.01 -4.33
N VAL A 90 -2.77 13.88 -4.99
CA VAL A 90 -3.18 12.65 -5.67
C VAL A 90 -3.23 12.95 -7.16
N SER A 91 -2.63 12.12 -8.01
CA SER A 91 -2.64 12.34 -9.46
C SER A 91 -2.73 11.03 -10.23
N THR A 92 -3.50 11.05 -11.32
CA THR A 92 -3.60 9.94 -12.28
C THR A 92 -2.70 10.21 -13.47
N GLU A 93 -1.89 9.23 -13.88
CA GLU A 93 -0.99 9.33 -15.03
C GLU A 93 -1.04 8.06 -15.88
N LYS A 94 -1.38 8.20 -17.16
CA LYS A 94 -1.50 7.08 -18.09
C LYS A 94 -0.15 6.70 -18.70
N HIS A 95 0.72 7.68 -18.88
CA HIS A 95 2.02 7.57 -19.55
C HIS A 95 3.12 8.19 -18.68
N PRO A 96 3.50 7.55 -17.55
CA PRO A 96 4.52 8.10 -16.67
C PRO A 96 5.89 8.11 -17.37
N PHE A 97 6.69 9.14 -17.09
CA PHE A 97 8.09 9.15 -17.52
C PHE A 97 8.91 8.10 -16.78
N SER A 98 9.99 7.63 -17.41
CA SER A 98 11.05 6.93 -16.69
C SER A 98 11.73 7.88 -15.70
N ALA A 99 12.32 7.34 -14.63
CA ALA A 99 13.07 8.15 -13.67
C ALA A 99 14.23 8.91 -14.34
N ALA A 100 14.86 8.31 -15.36
CA ALA A 100 15.94 8.94 -16.12
C ALA A 100 15.45 10.11 -16.97
N ASP A 101 14.34 9.93 -17.69
CA ASP A 101 13.73 11.00 -18.50
C ASP A 101 13.23 12.13 -17.62
N LEU A 102 12.64 11.80 -16.46
CA LEU A 102 12.16 12.78 -15.50
C LEU A 102 13.31 13.65 -14.98
N ARG A 103 14.46 13.05 -14.61
CA ARG A 103 15.67 13.82 -14.24
C ARG A 103 16.16 14.70 -15.38
N HIS A 104 16.21 14.16 -16.59
CA HIS A 104 16.68 14.90 -17.75
C HIS A 104 15.82 16.14 -18.01
N VAL A 105 14.50 15.99 -17.98
CA VAL A 105 13.60 17.11 -18.25
C VAL A 105 13.58 18.12 -17.11
N HIS A 106 13.68 17.68 -15.85
CA HIS A 106 13.80 18.56 -14.70
C HIS A 106 15.05 19.44 -14.76
N ALA A 107 16.20 18.86 -15.12
CA ALA A 107 17.46 19.58 -15.23
C ALA A 107 17.46 20.68 -16.31
N THR A 108 16.60 20.58 -17.33
CA THR A 108 16.49 21.58 -18.40
C THR A 108 15.33 22.55 -18.20
N THR A 109 14.34 22.19 -17.38
CA THR A 109 13.12 22.97 -17.19
C THR A 109 13.17 23.86 -15.95
N PHE A 110 13.83 23.42 -14.87
CA PHE A 110 13.82 24.14 -13.59
C PHE A 110 15.13 24.86 -13.33
N SER A 111 15.07 26.19 -13.29
CA SER A 111 16.17 27.07 -12.86
C SER A 111 16.00 27.59 -11.44
N ASP A 112 14.81 27.48 -10.85
CA ASP A 112 14.56 27.83 -9.44
C ASP A 112 15.25 26.80 -8.52
N PRO A 113 16.14 27.24 -7.60
CA PRO A 113 16.90 26.32 -6.77
C PRO A 113 16.06 25.43 -5.84
N LEU A 114 14.98 25.99 -5.27
CA LEU A 114 14.12 25.22 -4.37
C LEU A 114 13.38 24.16 -5.17
N VAL A 115 12.77 24.53 -6.30
CA VAL A 115 12.06 23.56 -7.15
C VAL A 115 13.00 22.48 -7.67
N ALA A 116 14.24 22.81 -8.02
CA ALA A 116 15.25 21.84 -8.45
C ALA A 116 15.59 20.83 -7.34
N GLU A 117 15.77 21.27 -6.09
CA GLU A 117 15.97 20.37 -4.94
C GLU A 117 14.80 19.40 -4.76
N LEU A 118 13.56 19.92 -4.85
CA LEU A 118 12.36 19.10 -4.74
C LEU A 118 12.20 18.13 -5.91
N ALA A 119 12.61 18.55 -7.12
CA ALA A 119 12.62 17.72 -8.32
C ALA A 119 13.58 16.52 -8.17
N ASP A 120 14.78 16.76 -7.63
CA ASP A 120 15.73 15.69 -7.31
C ASP A 120 15.17 14.73 -6.26
N ALA A 121 14.52 15.25 -5.21
CA ALA A 121 13.87 14.42 -4.20
C ALA A 121 12.77 13.52 -4.82
N LEU A 122 11.93 14.07 -5.70
CA LEU A 122 10.90 13.32 -6.43
C LEU A 122 11.53 12.26 -7.34
N ALA A 123 12.56 12.61 -8.11
CA ALA A 123 13.21 11.70 -9.04
C ALA A 123 14.03 10.60 -8.36
N ASN A 124 14.46 10.80 -7.12
CA ASN A 124 15.08 9.76 -6.28
C ASN A 124 14.06 8.81 -5.65
N ALA A 125 12.84 9.29 -5.40
CA ALA A 125 11.74 8.48 -4.88
C ALA A 125 10.83 7.90 -5.96
N TRP A 126 11.11 8.17 -7.25
CA TRP A 126 10.21 7.83 -8.36
C TRP A 126 9.88 6.33 -8.37
N PRO A 127 8.60 5.96 -8.44
CA PRO A 127 8.20 4.57 -8.29
C PRO A 127 8.59 3.77 -9.54
N MET A 128 8.70 2.47 -9.33
CA MET A 128 8.82 1.52 -10.44
C MET A 128 7.59 1.62 -11.35
N LEU A 129 7.81 1.60 -12.66
CA LEU A 129 6.74 1.75 -13.65
C LEU A 129 5.93 0.46 -13.80
N VAL A 130 5.06 0.22 -12.82
CA VAL A 130 4.05 -0.84 -12.86
C VAL A 130 2.64 -0.27 -12.60
N PRO A 131 1.58 -0.87 -13.15
CA PRO A 131 0.22 -0.35 -12.99
C PRO A 131 -0.24 -0.31 -11.53
N GLY A 132 -1.10 0.68 -11.22
CA GLY A 132 -1.78 0.82 -9.94
C GLY A 132 -1.29 1.99 -9.10
N THR A 133 -1.60 1.93 -7.81
CA THR A 133 -1.38 3.03 -6.86
C THR A 133 0.02 2.96 -6.21
N HIS A 134 0.71 4.11 -6.21
CA HIS A 134 2.04 4.32 -5.62
C HIS A 134 1.99 5.48 -4.63
N ARG A 135 2.32 5.24 -3.36
CA ARG A 135 2.39 6.30 -2.33
C ARG A 135 3.84 6.62 -2.00
N LEU A 136 4.19 7.89 -2.12
CA LEU A 136 5.48 8.47 -1.78
C LEU A 136 5.29 9.51 -0.66
N GLU A 137 6.25 9.58 0.26
CA GLU A 137 6.23 10.47 1.42
C GLU A 137 7.50 11.34 1.42
N PHE A 138 7.33 12.63 1.63
CA PHE A 138 8.36 13.66 1.68
C PHE A 138 8.15 14.59 2.89
N ASP A 139 9.15 15.41 3.23
CA ASP A 139 9.20 16.27 4.43
C ASP A 139 8.64 15.54 5.67
N ASP A 140 9.28 14.42 6.03
CA ASP A 140 8.90 13.59 7.19
C ASP A 140 7.45 13.10 7.15
N GLY A 141 6.94 12.80 5.95
CA GLY A 141 5.57 12.33 5.73
C GLY A 141 4.51 13.44 5.79
N ARG A 142 4.92 14.71 5.78
CA ARG A 142 4.00 15.85 5.72
C ARG A 142 3.58 16.21 4.30
N VAL A 143 4.33 15.81 3.29
CA VAL A 143 3.92 15.91 1.88
C VAL A 143 3.79 14.50 1.32
N VAL A 144 2.57 14.11 0.95
CA VAL A 144 2.26 12.76 0.50
C VAL A 144 1.78 12.81 -0.94
N LEU A 145 2.52 12.16 -1.83
CA LEU A 145 2.15 12.01 -3.23
C LEU A 145 1.58 10.61 -3.46
N THR A 146 0.32 10.51 -3.88
CA THR A 146 -0.27 9.27 -4.39
C THR A 146 -0.40 9.36 -5.91
N LEU A 147 0.45 8.61 -6.61
CA LEU A 147 0.41 8.47 -8.07
C LEU A 147 -0.37 7.21 -8.46
N ILE A 148 -1.28 7.32 -9.41
CA ILE A 148 -1.99 6.17 -9.97
C ILE A 148 -1.60 6.01 -11.43
N PHE A 149 -0.85 4.94 -11.72
CA PHE A 149 -0.45 4.59 -13.08
C PHE A 149 -1.54 3.77 -13.75
N ALA A 150 -2.47 4.47 -14.39
CA ALA A 150 -3.62 3.93 -15.11
C ALA A 150 -4.31 5.05 -15.92
N ASP A 151 -5.25 4.67 -16.78
CA ASP A 151 -6.16 5.64 -17.39
C ASP A 151 -7.02 6.33 -16.31
N ALA A 152 -7.23 7.65 -16.43
CA ALA A 152 -8.04 8.42 -15.51
C ALA A 152 -9.52 7.96 -15.48
N ALA A 153 -10.06 7.51 -16.62
CA ALA A 153 -11.43 7.00 -16.72
C ALA A 153 -11.62 5.70 -15.92
N GLU A 154 -10.57 4.89 -15.80
CA GLU A 154 -10.57 3.64 -15.03
C GLU A 154 -10.24 3.87 -13.55
N SER A 155 -9.26 4.73 -13.27
CA SER A 155 -8.73 4.94 -11.91
C SER A 155 -9.55 5.91 -11.06
N LEU A 156 -10.06 7.02 -11.60
CA LEU A 156 -10.83 7.99 -10.79
C LEU A 156 -12.06 7.36 -10.11
N PRO A 157 -12.81 6.42 -10.72
CA PRO A 157 -13.89 5.69 -10.06
C PRO A 157 -13.45 4.77 -8.91
N THR A 158 -12.18 4.37 -8.85
CA THR A 158 -11.66 3.51 -7.78
C THR A 158 -11.00 4.30 -6.65
N LEU A 159 -10.74 5.60 -6.83
CA LEU A 159 -10.19 6.43 -5.74
C LEU A 159 -11.15 6.59 -4.55
N ARG A 160 -10.58 6.63 -3.35
CA ARG A 160 -11.26 7.01 -2.11
C ARG A 160 -10.45 8.05 -1.37
N LEU A 161 -10.97 9.27 -1.41
CA LEU A 161 -10.37 10.47 -0.84
C LEU A 161 -11.44 11.55 -0.71
N ARG A 162 -11.09 12.62 0.00
CA ARG A 162 -11.83 13.88 0.05
C ARG A 162 -10.94 14.99 -0.51
N ALA A 163 -11.27 15.49 -1.70
CA ALA A 163 -10.48 16.52 -2.38
C ALA A 163 -10.92 17.92 -1.95
N ASP A 164 -9.95 18.77 -1.62
CA ASP A 164 -10.15 20.20 -1.33
C ASP A 164 -9.93 21.07 -2.58
N ALA A 165 -9.06 20.64 -3.49
CA ALA A 165 -8.77 21.33 -4.73
C ALA A 165 -8.58 20.33 -5.87
N PHE A 166 -9.03 20.71 -7.07
CA PHE A 166 -8.82 19.96 -8.30
C PHE A 166 -7.92 20.75 -9.26
N TYR A 167 -6.86 20.10 -9.72
CA TYR A 167 -6.02 20.59 -10.81
C TYR A 167 -6.42 19.83 -12.07
N LEU A 168 -7.30 20.44 -12.87
CA LEU A 168 -7.76 19.82 -14.11
C LEU A 168 -6.75 20.17 -15.20
N ASP A 169 -5.69 19.38 -15.23
CA ASP A 169 -4.61 19.47 -16.20
C ASP A 169 -4.71 18.33 -17.23
N GLY A 170 -3.79 18.35 -18.18
CA GLY A 170 -3.70 17.40 -19.29
C GLY A 170 -3.70 18.11 -20.63
N PHE A 171 -3.48 17.35 -21.70
CA PHE A 171 -3.41 17.90 -23.06
C PHE A 171 -4.70 18.58 -23.49
N ALA A 172 -4.59 19.46 -24.50
CA ALA A 172 -5.70 20.28 -24.97
C ALA A 172 -6.95 19.42 -25.24
N PRO A 173 -8.18 19.89 -24.94
CA PRO A 173 -9.38 19.06 -25.07
C PRO A 173 -9.61 18.48 -26.47
N ALA A 174 -9.19 19.21 -27.51
CA ALA A 174 -9.25 18.74 -28.89
C ALA A 174 -8.30 17.56 -29.18
N LYS A 175 -7.24 17.40 -28.39
CA LYS A 175 -6.18 16.37 -28.55
C LYS A 175 -6.33 15.21 -27.58
N ASN A 176 -6.99 15.42 -26.43
CA ASN A 176 -7.27 14.38 -25.45
C ASN A 176 -8.72 14.47 -24.91
N PRO A 177 -9.75 14.33 -25.77
CA PRO A 177 -11.15 14.55 -25.37
C PRO A 177 -11.64 13.60 -24.27
N GLU A 178 -11.04 12.40 -24.16
CA GLU A 178 -11.41 11.39 -23.18
C GLU A 178 -11.23 11.88 -21.73
N LEU A 179 -10.11 12.59 -21.47
CA LEU A 179 -9.80 13.17 -20.16
C LEU A 179 -10.76 14.30 -19.77
N TRP A 180 -11.41 14.95 -20.74
CA TRP A 180 -12.35 16.04 -20.52
C TRP A 180 -13.82 15.58 -20.65
N SER A 181 -14.06 14.28 -20.50
CA SER A 181 -15.39 13.70 -20.65
C SER A 181 -16.28 13.90 -19.40
N PRO A 182 -17.62 13.85 -19.53
CA PRO A 182 -18.53 13.90 -18.39
C PRO A 182 -18.28 12.80 -17.34
N ALA A 183 -17.77 11.64 -17.76
CA ALA A 183 -17.44 10.54 -16.84
C ALA A 183 -16.31 10.91 -15.87
N ILE A 184 -15.30 11.64 -16.34
CA ILE A 184 -14.21 12.17 -15.51
C ILE A 184 -14.77 13.14 -14.47
N PHE A 185 -15.52 14.17 -14.90
CA PHE A 185 -16.08 15.16 -13.98
C PHE A 185 -17.07 14.58 -12.97
N LYS A 186 -17.84 13.55 -13.35
CA LYS A 186 -18.69 12.80 -12.42
C LYS A 186 -17.86 12.09 -11.34
N SER A 187 -16.71 11.53 -11.71
CA SER A 187 -15.80 10.89 -10.77
C SER A 187 -15.17 11.91 -9.81
N LEU A 188 -14.81 13.10 -10.29
CA LEU A 188 -14.31 14.20 -9.46
C LEU A 188 -15.38 14.72 -8.49
N ALA A 189 -16.62 14.92 -8.97
CA ALA A 189 -17.75 15.34 -8.14
C ALA A 189 -18.05 14.39 -6.98
N ARG A 190 -17.79 13.08 -7.17
CA ARG A 190 -17.98 12.05 -6.14
C ARG A 190 -16.99 12.19 -4.97
N VAL A 191 -15.76 12.63 -5.24
CA VAL A 191 -14.69 12.75 -4.23
C VAL A 191 -14.49 14.17 -3.71
N ALA A 192 -15.20 15.15 -4.28
CA ALA A 192 -15.15 16.55 -3.85
C ALA A 192 -15.56 16.72 -2.38
N GLY A 193 -14.72 17.36 -1.59
CA GLY A 193 -15.05 17.85 -0.26
C GLY A 193 -16.08 18.97 -0.28
N GLU A 194 -16.39 19.50 0.90
CA GLU A 194 -17.14 20.74 1.02
C GLU A 194 -16.28 21.90 0.51
N ASP A 195 -16.89 22.81 -0.24
CA ASP A 195 -16.22 23.96 -0.84
C ASP A 195 -14.97 23.62 -1.68
N ALA A 196 -14.91 22.39 -2.21
CA ALA A 196 -13.82 21.96 -3.07
C ALA A 196 -13.75 22.87 -4.30
N THR A 197 -12.57 23.38 -4.63
CA THR A 197 -12.38 24.25 -5.80
C THR A 197 -11.80 23.47 -6.96
N PHE A 198 -11.89 24.03 -8.15
CA PHE A 198 -11.11 23.57 -9.29
C PHE A 198 -10.49 24.75 -10.03
N ALA A 199 -9.38 24.48 -10.71
CA ALA A 199 -8.83 25.37 -11.72
C ALA A 199 -8.39 24.59 -12.95
N THR A 200 -8.49 25.22 -14.12
CA THR A 200 -7.99 24.68 -15.38
C THR A 200 -7.59 25.79 -16.33
N TYR A 201 -6.54 25.55 -17.12
CA TYR A 201 -6.10 26.50 -18.15
C TYR A 201 -7.12 26.63 -19.29
N SER A 202 -8.01 25.63 -19.47
CA SER A 202 -8.91 25.55 -20.62
C SER A 202 -10.20 26.32 -20.38
N SER A 203 -10.72 26.97 -21.42
CA SER A 203 -12.04 27.64 -21.39
C SER A 203 -12.99 27.13 -22.48
N ALA A 204 -12.81 25.88 -22.92
CA ALA A 204 -13.66 25.23 -23.92
C ALA A 204 -15.12 25.12 -23.46
N GLY A 205 -16.05 25.22 -24.41
CA GLY A 205 -17.49 25.20 -24.11
C GLY A 205 -18.00 23.87 -23.58
N GLU A 206 -17.44 22.75 -24.04
CA GLU A 206 -17.80 21.40 -23.59
C GLU A 206 -17.42 21.15 -22.13
N ILE A 207 -16.24 21.60 -21.70
CA ILE A 207 -15.78 21.51 -20.31
C ILE A 207 -16.74 22.27 -19.38
N LYS A 208 -17.13 23.50 -19.75
CA LYS A 208 -18.09 24.30 -18.97
C LYS A 208 -19.41 23.56 -18.76
N ARG A 209 -19.93 22.94 -19.84
CA ARG A 209 -21.17 22.17 -19.78
C ARG A 209 -21.01 20.95 -18.88
N ALA A 210 -19.94 20.19 -19.04
CA ALA A 210 -19.69 18.97 -18.28
C ALA A 210 -19.48 19.26 -16.77
N LEU A 211 -18.71 20.30 -16.43
CA LEU A 211 -18.55 20.79 -15.06
C LEU A 211 -19.91 21.17 -14.44
N THR A 212 -20.70 21.99 -15.15
CA THR A 212 -22.02 22.44 -14.67
C THR A 212 -22.97 21.25 -14.45
N GLN A 213 -22.98 20.28 -15.37
CA GLN A 213 -23.79 19.06 -15.25
C GLN A 213 -23.39 18.20 -14.05
N CYS A 214 -22.12 18.26 -13.63
CA CYS A 214 -21.61 17.51 -12.48
C CYS A 214 -21.67 18.30 -11.17
N GLY A 215 -22.33 19.46 -11.14
CA GLY A 215 -22.54 20.24 -9.91
C GLY A 215 -21.42 21.22 -9.56
N PHE A 216 -20.53 21.53 -10.51
CA PHE A 216 -19.55 22.60 -10.35
C PHE A 216 -20.10 23.93 -10.87
N GLU A 217 -19.88 24.99 -10.10
CA GLU A 217 -20.05 26.37 -10.53
C GLU A 217 -18.70 26.88 -11.06
N TYR A 218 -18.70 27.53 -12.21
CA TYR A 218 -17.48 28.10 -12.80
C TYR A 218 -17.56 29.61 -12.98
N ARG A 219 -16.40 30.25 -12.97
CA ARG A 219 -16.18 31.64 -13.37
C ARG A 219 -15.07 31.68 -14.41
N LYS A 220 -15.24 32.56 -15.39
CA LYS A 220 -14.20 32.85 -16.39
C LYS A 220 -13.33 33.97 -15.82
N VAL A 221 -12.02 33.74 -15.77
CA VAL A 221 -11.02 34.72 -15.33
C VAL A 221 -9.94 34.86 -16.41
N ASP A 222 -9.09 35.88 -16.29
CA ASP A 222 -8.00 36.12 -17.23
C ASP A 222 -7.04 34.93 -17.26
N GLY A 223 -6.66 34.50 -18.46
CA GLY A 223 -5.77 33.37 -18.64
C GLY A 223 -4.29 33.77 -18.52
N PHE A 224 -3.44 32.77 -18.29
CA PHE A 224 -2.00 32.98 -18.19
C PHE A 224 -1.35 33.25 -19.56
N GLY A 225 -0.43 34.20 -19.62
CA GLY A 225 0.32 34.57 -20.82
C GLY A 225 -0.59 35.08 -21.93
N TRP A 226 -0.58 34.39 -23.09
CA TRP A 226 -1.36 34.77 -24.27
C TRP A 226 -2.79 34.20 -24.26
N LYS A 227 -3.15 33.33 -23.30
CA LYS A 227 -4.49 32.75 -23.23
C LYS A 227 -5.48 33.80 -22.72
N ARG A 228 -6.51 34.09 -23.53
CA ARG A 228 -7.54 35.10 -23.19
C ARG A 228 -8.30 34.81 -21.91
N ALA A 229 -8.49 33.53 -21.56
CA ALA A 229 -9.24 33.15 -20.37
C ALA A 229 -8.99 31.72 -19.93
N MET A 230 -9.13 31.51 -18.63
CA MET A 230 -9.13 30.22 -17.96
C MET A 230 -10.39 30.05 -17.10
N LEU A 231 -10.58 28.87 -16.51
CA LEU A 231 -11.73 28.60 -15.64
C LEU A 231 -11.28 28.29 -14.22
N VAL A 232 -11.98 28.89 -13.27
CA VAL A 232 -11.90 28.59 -11.85
C VAL A 232 -13.29 28.34 -11.33
N GLY A 233 -13.43 27.59 -10.24
CA GLY A 233 -14.77 27.35 -9.70
C GLY A 233 -14.77 26.53 -8.43
N ARG A 234 -15.99 26.14 -8.03
CA ARG A 234 -16.23 25.37 -6.81
C ARG A 234 -17.28 24.31 -7.02
N PHE A 235 -17.20 23.25 -6.24
CA PHE A 235 -18.22 22.23 -6.17
C PHE A 235 -19.39 22.74 -5.32
N ALA A 236 -20.48 23.11 -5.98
CA ALA A 236 -21.69 23.69 -5.37
C ALA A 236 -22.94 23.05 -6.01
N PRO A 237 -23.16 21.74 -5.79
CA PRO A 237 -24.29 21.05 -6.39
C PRO A 237 -25.61 21.58 -5.81
N ARG A 238 -26.62 21.79 -6.66
CA ARG A 238 -27.97 22.20 -6.23
C ARG A 238 -28.63 21.18 -5.28
N TRP A 239 -28.30 19.91 -5.47
CA TRP A 239 -28.73 18.79 -4.63
C TRP A 239 -27.56 17.83 -4.43
N ARG A 240 -27.25 17.49 -3.17
CA ARG A 240 -26.26 16.48 -2.83
C ARG A 240 -26.93 15.12 -2.69
N VAL A 241 -27.00 14.36 -3.77
CA VAL A 241 -27.38 12.93 -3.72
C VAL A 241 -26.10 12.11 -3.80
N ARG A 242 -25.47 11.89 -2.65
CA ARG A 242 -24.31 11.00 -2.52
C ARG A 242 -24.75 9.78 -1.73
N ARG A 243 -24.61 8.60 -2.32
CA ARG A 243 -24.83 7.34 -1.58
C ARG A 243 -23.81 7.20 -0.44
N TYR A 244 -22.57 7.64 -0.68
CA TYR A 244 -21.50 7.64 0.30
C TYR A 244 -20.78 8.99 0.27
N GLU A 245 -20.58 9.59 1.44
CA GLU A 245 -19.72 10.76 1.55
C GLU A 245 -18.24 10.37 1.36
N PRO A 246 -17.39 11.29 0.88
CA PRO A 246 -15.95 11.13 0.92
C PRO A 246 -15.47 10.80 2.34
N PRO A 247 -14.36 10.06 2.50
CA PRO A 247 -13.78 9.77 3.81
C PRO A 247 -13.64 11.04 4.67
N ALA A 248 -13.90 10.89 5.96
CA ALA A 248 -13.72 11.93 6.97
C ALA A 248 -12.90 11.34 8.12
N PRO A 249 -12.13 12.17 8.85
CA PRO A 249 -11.40 11.69 10.03
C PRO A 249 -12.36 11.10 11.05
N PHE A 250 -11.92 10.03 11.72
CA PHE A 250 -12.60 9.46 12.88
C PHE A 250 -12.62 10.49 14.01
N ALA A 251 -13.78 11.12 14.20
CA ALA A 251 -14.04 12.25 15.09
C ALA A 251 -13.04 13.42 14.92
N PRO A 252 -13.48 14.69 15.01
CA PRO A 252 -12.55 15.82 15.02
C PRO A 252 -11.89 15.91 16.42
N LEU A 253 -11.13 14.88 16.78
CA LEU A 253 -10.45 14.78 18.06
C LEU A 253 -9.38 15.86 18.16
N ALA A 254 -9.35 16.54 19.30
CA ALA A 254 -8.23 17.39 19.64
C ALA A 254 -6.93 16.56 19.67
N HIS A 255 -5.78 17.19 19.45
CA HIS A 255 -4.50 16.47 19.43
C HIS A 255 -4.28 15.63 20.72
N GLN A 256 -4.75 16.10 21.87
CA GLN A 256 -4.63 15.39 23.15
C GLN A 256 -5.50 14.13 23.25
N GLU A 257 -6.52 14.01 22.41
CA GLU A 257 -7.47 12.90 22.38
C GLU A 257 -7.08 11.83 21.35
N ARG A 258 -6.02 12.04 20.56
CA ARG A 258 -5.49 11.06 19.61
C ARG A 258 -4.71 9.96 20.31
N HIS A 259 -5.47 8.99 20.79
CA HIS A 259 -4.95 7.79 21.41
C HIS A 259 -5.53 6.56 20.72
N ALA A 260 -4.67 5.60 20.40
CA ALA A 260 -5.06 4.29 19.91
C ALA A 260 -4.48 3.18 20.81
N VAL A 261 -5.21 2.08 20.94
CA VAL A 261 -4.68 0.84 21.50
C VAL A 261 -4.45 -0.15 20.36
N VAL A 262 -3.26 -0.74 20.29
CA VAL A 262 -2.92 -1.79 19.32
C VAL A 262 -2.67 -3.09 20.07
N ILE A 263 -3.48 -4.11 19.77
CA ILE A 263 -3.42 -5.43 20.41
C ILE A 263 -2.65 -6.40 19.52
N GLY A 264 -1.47 -6.83 19.99
CA GLY A 264 -0.51 -7.67 19.28
C GLY A 264 0.68 -6.86 18.75
N ALA A 265 1.89 -7.37 18.95
CA ALA A 265 3.15 -6.74 18.54
C ALA A 265 3.99 -7.65 17.61
N GLY A 266 3.29 -8.33 16.69
CA GLY A 266 3.88 -8.92 15.48
C GLY A 266 3.92 -7.91 14.31
N LEU A 267 4.21 -8.39 13.09
CA LEU A 267 4.36 -7.55 11.89
C LEU A 267 3.22 -6.55 11.68
N ALA A 268 1.97 -7.00 11.81
CA ALA A 268 0.78 -6.16 11.59
C ALA A 268 0.68 -5.04 12.62
N GLY A 269 0.80 -5.38 13.91
CA GLY A 269 0.68 -4.41 15.00
C GLY A 269 1.81 -3.38 14.99
N CYS A 270 3.06 -3.83 14.81
CA CYS A 270 4.21 -2.93 14.72
C CYS A 270 4.10 -1.95 13.54
N ALA A 271 3.63 -2.41 12.38
CA ALA A 271 3.40 -1.53 11.24
C ALA A 271 2.30 -0.48 11.53
N VAL A 272 1.18 -0.89 12.16
CA VAL A 272 0.10 0.04 12.54
C VAL A 272 0.60 1.09 13.54
N ILE A 273 1.34 0.66 14.57
CA ILE A 273 1.94 1.55 15.56
C ILE A 273 2.78 2.63 14.88
N GLU A 274 3.67 2.22 13.97
CA GLU A 274 4.58 3.14 13.26
C GLU A 274 3.81 4.12 12.36
N ARG A 275 2.76 3.67 11.65
CA ARG A 275 1.95 4.54 10.78
C ARG A 275 1.05 5.51 11.54
N LEU A 276 0.58 5.13 12.73
CA LEU A 276 -0.19 6.03 13.62
C LEU A 276 0.72 7.04 14.32
N ALA A 277 1.88 6.61 14.83
CA ALA A 277 2.85 7.51 15.45
C ALA A 277 3.37 8.57 14.47
N ALA A 278 3.59 8.21 13.19
CA ALA A 278 3.94 9.16 12.14
C ALA A 278 2.84 10.22 11.83
N ARG A 279 1.63 10.03 12.37
CA ARG A 279 0.50 10.98 12.34
C ARG A 279 0.29 11.72 13.66
N GLY A 280 1.19 11.53 14.63
CA GLY A 280 1.13 12.15 15.94
C GLY A 280 0.16 11.47 16.92
N TRP A 281 -0.27 10.24 16.64
CA TRP A 281 -1.09 9.47 17.60
C TRP A 281 -0.24 8.94 18.72
N ARG A 282 -0.71 9.09 19.96
CA ARG A 282 -0.23 8.27 21.07
C ARG A 282 -0.76 6.86 20.88
N VAL A 283 0.07 5.85 21.13
CA VAL A 283 -0.31 4.45 20.96
C VAL A 283 0.06 3.66 22.20
N SER A 284 -0.90 2.94 22.78
CA SER A 284 -0.62 1.92 23.80
C SER A 284 -0.61 0.54 23.13
N SER A 285 0.56 -0.10 23.09
CA SER A 285 0.73 -1.45 22.55
C SER A 285 0.54 -2.49 23.65
N LEU A 286 -0.33 -3.47 23.40
CA LEU A 286 -0.58 -4.60 24.30
C LEU A 286 -0.06 -5.89 23.65
N GLU A 287 0.88 -6.56 24.31
CA GLU A 287 1.50 -7.80 23.84
C GLU A 287 1.52 -8.84 24.98
N ARG A 288 1.12 -10.08 24.67
CA ARG A 288 1.04 -11.16 25.67
C ARG A 288 2.41 -11.68 26.08
N HIS A 289 3.37 -11.62 25.16
CA HIS A 289 4.73 -12.09 25.40
C HIS A 289 5.58 -11.03 26.08
N ALA A 290 6.75 -11.43 26.58
CA ALA A 290 7.70 -10.53 27.24
C ALA A 290 8.44 -9.60 26.25
N THR A 291 8.42 -9.93 24.96
CA THR A 291 9.08 -9.18 23.89
C THR A 291 8.25 -9.25 22.60
N LEU A 292 8.62 -8.41 21.63
CA LEU A 292 8.00 -8.34 20.32
C LEU A 292 8.18 -9.65 19.53
N ALA A 293 7.28 -9.86 18.57
CA ALA A 293 7.44 -10.86 17.50
C ALA A 293 7.73 -12.31 17.97
N GLN A 294 7.19 -12.74 19.12
CA GLN A 294 7.48 -14.10 19.65
C GLN A 294 6.69 -15.24 19.00
N ASP A 295 5.59 -14.95 18.27
CA ASP A 295 4.80 -15.96 17.54
C ASP A 295 5.22 -16.05 16.06
N ALA A 296 4.28 -15.94 15.11
CA ALA A 296 4.52 -16.13 13.68
C ALA A 296 5.50 -15.13 13.05
N SER A 297 5.67 -13.97 13.67
CA SER A 297 6.62 -12.94 13.23
C SER A 297 8.05 -13.17 13.76
N GLY A 298 8.30 -14.25 14.50
CA GLY A 298 9.61 -14.54 15.10
C GLY A 298 10.48 -15.50 14.30
N ASN A 299 10.15 -15.74 13.03
CA ASN A 299 10.96 -16.61 12.18
C ASN A 299 12.35 -16.00 11.94
N PRO A 300 13.43 -16.80 11.86
CA PRO A 300 14.78 -16.27 11.63
C PRO A 300 14.92 -15.46 10.34
N ALA A 301 14.13 -15.81 9.32
CA ALA A 301 13.93 -15.01 8.12
C ALA A 301 12.56 -15.33 7.51
N GLY A 302 11.98 -14.35 6.83
CA GLY A 302 10.84 -14.53 5.93
C GLY A 302 11.18 -13.99 4.54
N VAL A 303 10.72 -14.68 3.51
CA VAL A 303 10.86 -14.25 2.12
C VAL A 303 9.78 -13.23 1.75
N PHE A 304 10.13 -12.27 0.89
CA PHE A 304 9.18 -11.27 0.38
C PHE A 304 9.36 -11.08 -1.13
N HIS A 305 8.24 -11.05 -1.83
CA HIS A 305 8.14 -10.86 -3.27
C HIS A 305 6.67 -10.58 -3.64
N PRO A 306 6.39 -9.90 -4.77
CA PRO A 306 5.03 -9.78 -5.27
C PRO A 306 4.55 -11.11 -5.88
N MET A 307 3.24 -11.28 -5.99
CA MET A 307 2.65 -12.40 -6.73
C MET A 307 2.48 -12.02 -8.21
N ILE A 308 2.79 -12.97 -9.09
CA ILE A 308 2.53 -12.87 -10.52
C ILE A 308 1.46 -13.89 -10.87
N SER A 309 0.44 -13.45 -11.60
CA SER A 309 -0.59 -14.33 -12.15
C SER A 309 -0.87 -13.96 -13.60
N ARG A 310 -1.39 -14.91 -14.36
CA ARG A 310 -1.66 -14.75 -15.80
C ARG A 310 -2.70 -13.67 -16.12
N ASP A 311 -3.59 -13.41 -15.17
CA ASP A 311 -4.78 -12.58 -15.30
C ASP A 311 -4.71 -11.25 -14.53
N ASP A 312 -3.56 -10.94 -13.92
CA ASP A 312 -3.41 -9.84 -12.96
C ASP A 312 -4.49 -9.84 -11.86
N SER A 313 -4.66 -11.00 -11.22
CA SER A 313 -5.65 -11.24 -10.17
C SER A 313 -5.60 -10.20 -9.05
N VAL A 314 -6.67 -10.12 -8.26
CA VAL A 314 -6.73 -9.27 -7.05
C VAL A 314 -5.50 -9.50 -6.16
N ALA A 315 -5.12 -10.75 -5.90
CA ALA A 315 -3.92 -11.05 -5.11
C ALA A 315 -2.62 -10.48 -5.73
N SER A 316 -2.46 -10.58 -7.05
CA SER A 316 -1.32 -9.99 -7.77
C SER A 316 -1.30 -8.46 -7.65
N ARG A 317 -2.45 -7.80 -7.83
CA ARG A 317 -2.59 -6.34 -7.72
C ARG A 317 -2.32 -5.84 -6.29
N VAL A 318 -2.92 -6.46 -5.28
CA VAL A 318 -2.67 -6.06 -3.88
C VAL A 318 -1.21 -6.34 -3.53
N THR A 319 -0.64 -7.51 -3.87
CA THR A 319 0.77 -7.83 -3.53
C THR A 319 1.74 -6.90 -4.21
N ARG A 320 1.46 -6.46 -5.45
CA ARG A 320 2.25 -5.44 -6.14
C ARG A 320 2.29 -4.14 -5.35
N ALA A 321 1.14 -3.60 -4.96
CA ALA A 321 1.06 -2.38 -4.16
C ALA A 321 1.75 -2.55 -2.79
N GLY A 322 1.48 -3.68 -2.12
CA GLY A 322 2.05 -3.99 -0.80
C GLY A 322 3.57 -4.11 -0.82
N PHE A 323 4.11 -4.80 -1.82
CA PHE A 323 5.54 -5.01 -1.99
C PHE A 323 6.28 -3.70 -2.22
N LEU A 324 5.80 -2.86 -3.14
CA LEU A 324 6.43 -1.58 -3.44
C LEU A 324 6.35 -0.62 -2.25
N TYR A 325 5.20 -0.56 -1.58
CA TYR A 325 5.06 0.26 -0.38
C TYR A 325 5.98 -0.23 0.76
N ALA A 326 6.06 -1.54 0.99
CA ALA A 326 6.94 -2.12 1.99
C ALA A 326 8.42 -1.77 1.74
N LEU A 327 8.91 -1.90 0.50
CA LEU A 327 10.26 -1.50 0.14
C LEU A 327 10.55 -0.03 0.45
N ASN A 328 9.62 0.87 0.10
CA ASN A 328 9.75 2.30 0.39
C ASN A 328 9.82 2.56 1.89
N ARG A 329 8.95 1.91 2.69
CA ARG A 329 8.94 2.05 4.15
C ARG A 329 10.19 1.50 4.81
N TRP A 330 10.69 0.34 4.39
CA TRP A 330 11.92 -0.24 4.93
C TRP A 330 13.12 0.65 4.67
N ASN A 331 13.27 1.17 3.45
CA ASN A 331 14.32 2.13 3.12
C ASN A 331 14.19 3.43 3.93
N ALA A 332 12.97 3.85 4.30
CA ALA A 332 12.75 5.02 5.16
C ALA A 332 13.17 4.76 6.61
N LEU A 333 12.85 3.58 7.16
CA LEU A 333 13.29 3.16 8.50
C LEU A 333 14.82 3.11 8.59
N GLU A 334 15.49 2.51 7.60
CA GLU A 334 16.96 2.44 7.57
C GLU A 334 17.61 3.83 7.49
N ARG A 335 17.06 4.74 6.66
CA ARG A 335 17.53 6.13 6.57
C ARG A 335 17.32 6.91 7.86
N ALA A 336 16.27 6.59 8.62
CA ALA A 336 16.01 7.15 9.94
C ALA A 336 16.88 6.52 11.05
N GLY A 337 17.79 5.60 10.72
CA GLY A 337 18.68 4.96 11.68
C GLY A 337 18.07 3.76 12.42
N HIS A 338 16.97 3.20 11.92
CA HIS A 338 16.38 1.98 12.44
C HIS A 338 16.81 0.78 11.59
N PRO A 339 17.82 0.00 12.02
CA PRO A 339 18.41 -1.05 11.19
C PRO A 339 17.47 -2.23 11.01
N LEU A 340 17.53 -2.83 9.82
CA LEU A 340 16.79 -4.02 9.42
C LEU A 340 17.79 -5.09 8.96
N ALA A 341 17.63 -6.34 9.41
CA ALA A 341 18.42 -7.45 8.88
C ALA A 341 17.71 -8.06 7.67
N ARG A 342 18.19 -7.76 6.46
CA ARG A 342 17.58 -8.24 5.21
C ARG A 342 18.60 -8.48 4.09
N GLY A 343 18.25 -9.36 3.17
CA GLY A 343 18.97 -9.55 1.90
C GLY A 343 18.46 -8.63 0.81
N THR A 344 19.36 -8.19 -0.07
CA THR A 344 19.09 -7.32 -1.23
C THR A 344 19.55 -7.93 -2.56
N GLN A 345 19.91 -9.20 -2.57
CA GLN A 345 20.42 -9.92 -3.74
C GLN A 345 19.32 -10.37 -4.72
N GLY A 346 18.06 -10.06 -4.42
CA GLY A 346 16.89 -10.57 -5.14
C GLY A 346 16.39 -11.90 -4.58
N LEU A 347 15.37 -12.45 -5.24
CA LEU A 347 14.77 -13.75 -4.90
C LEU A 347 14.41 -14.51 -6.18
N LEU A 348 14.69 -15.81 -6.21
CA LEU A 348 14.30 -16.70 -7.31
C LEU A 348 13.06 -17.50 -6.94
N GLN A 349 12.09 -17.54 -7.83
CA GLN A 349 10.98 -18.48 -7.77
C GLN A 349 11.10 -19.49 -8.90
N ILE A 350 11.15 -20.77 -8.52
CA ILE A 350 11.24 -21.90 -9.44
C ILE A 350 9.84 -22.35 -9.81
N ALA A 351 9.63 -22.57 -11.11
CA ALA A 351 8.37 -23.07 -11.60
C ALA A 351 8.13 -24.53 -11.14
N ALA A 352 6.87 -24.86 -10.87
CA ALA A 352 6.42 -26.21 -10.58
C ALA A 352 6.69 -27.15 -11.77
N ASP A 353 6.49 -26.65 -12.99
CA ASP A 353 6.79 -27.36 -14.24
C ASP A 353 7.13 -26.39 -15.38
N ASN A 354 7.46 -26.95 -16.55
CA ASN A 354 7.76 -26.15 -17.73
C ASN A 354 6.54 -25.38 -18.24
N ALA A 355 5.32 -25.90 -18.11
CA ALA A 355 4.12 -25.24 -18.60
C ALA A 355 3.84 -23.96 -17.80
N GLU A 356 4.01 -23.99 -16.49
CA GLU A 356 3.94 -22.81 -15.62
C GLU A 356 5.03 -21.80 -15.98
N ALA A 357 6.28 -22.24 -16.15
CA ALA A 357 7.38 -21.36 -16.53
C ALA A 357 7.08 -20.56 -17.81
N HIS A 358 6.55 -21.24 -18.85
CA HIS A 358 6.14 -20.58 -20.09
C HIS A 358 4.94 -19.64 -19.86
N ALA A 359 3.89 -20.11 -19.18
CA ALA A 359 2.67 -19.32 -18.99
C ALA A 359 2.90 -18.04 -18.17
N ILE A 360 3.76 -18.10 -17.14
CA ILE A 360 4.15 -16.92 -16.36
C ILE A 360 5.13 -16.04 -17.14
N GLY A 361 6.06 -16.63 -17.90
CA GLY A 361 6.93 -15.89 -18.81
C GLY A 361 6.14 -15.05 -19.82
N ASP A 362 5.12 -15.66 -20.46
CA ASP A 362 4.22 -14.99 -21.40
C ASP A 362 3.44 -13.86 -20.73
N ALA A 363 2.95 -14.08 -19.50
CA ALA A 363 2.25 -13.05 -18.74
C ALA A 363 3.16 -11.87 -18.41
N ILE A 364 4.40 -12.12 -17.97
CA ILE A 364 5.38 -11.07 -17.67
C ILE A 364 5.66 -10.23 -18.92
N ALA A 365 5.83 -10.88 -20.08
CA ALA A 365 6.03 -10.20 -21.36
C ALA A 365 4.78 -9.41 -21.80
N ALA A 366 3.58 -9.98 -21.66
CA ALA A 366 2.33 -9.34 -22.05
C ALA A 366 2.03 -8.07 -21.23
N PHE A 367 2.25 -8.12 -19.91
CA PHE A 367 2.08 -6.97 -19.02
C PHE A 367 3.23 -5.96 -19.10
N ARG A 368 4.32 -6.30 -19.80
CA ARG A 368 5.54 -5.48 -19.95
C ARG A 368 6.10 -5.01 -18.61
N TYR A 369 6.15 -5.91 -17.62
CA TYR A 369 6.75 -5.57 -16.33
C TYR A 369 8.23 -5.19 -16.53
N PRO A 370 8.73 -4.14 -15.85
CA PRO A 370 10.13 -3.76 -15.92
C PRO A 370 10.99 -4.87 -15.31
N SER A 371 12.22 -5.03 -15.82
CA SER A 371 13.16 -6.06 -15.35
C SER A 371 13.42 -5.98 -13.85
N ASP A 372 13.41 -4.76 -13.30
CA ASP A 372 13.58 -4.49 -11.86
C ASP A 372 12.41 -5.02 -11.01
N TYR A 373 11.24 -5.26 -11.61
CA TYR A 373 10.10 -5.89 -10.95
C TYR A 373 10.26 -7.41 -10.96
N VAL A 374 10.35 -8.00 -12.15
CA VAL A 374 10.43 -9.44 -12.37
C VAL A 374 11.01 -9.75 -13.75
N THR A 375 11.85 -10.77 -13.82
CA THR A 375 12.46 -11.24 -15.08
C THR A 375 12.30 -12.77 -15.19
N PRO A 376 11.73 -13.32 -16.28
CA PRO A 376 11.76 -14.75 -16.54
C PRO A 376 13.21 -15.22 -16.71
N VAL A 377 13.57 -16.36 -16.13
CA VAL A 377 14.93 -16.90 -16.19
C VAL A 377 14.94 -18.36 -16.62
N SER A 378 15.90 -18.70 -17.48
CA SER A 378 16.21 -20.08 -17.83
C SER A 378 16.78 -20.84 -16.63
N ALA A 379 16.82 -22.17 -16.68
CA ALA A 379 17.48 -22.98 -15.64
C ALA A 379 18.98 -22.62 -15.50
N THR A 380 19.64 -22.31 -16.62
CA THR A 380 21.05 -21.89 -16.65
C THR A 380 21.26 -20.54 -15.98
N ASP A 381 20.39 -19.56 -16.27
CA ASP A 381 20.47 -18.24 -15.64
C ASP A 381 20.11 -18.29 -14.17
N ALA A 382 19.08 -19.07 -13.80
CA ALA A 382 18.73 -19.32 -12.41
C ALA A 382 19.92 -19.94 -11.65
N ALA A 383 20.63 -20.90 -12.26
CA ALA A 383 21.80 -21.52 -11.65
C ALA A 383 22.95 -20.55 -11.42
N ARG A 384 23.20 -19.66 -12.39
CA ARG A 384 24.19 -18.59 -12.24
C ARG A 384 23.81 -17.62 -11.11
N LEU A 385 22.53 -17.28 -10.98
CA LEU A 385 22.02 -16.39 -9.94
C LEU A 385 22.07 -17.03 -8.54
N ALA A 386 21.69 -18.30 -8.41
CA ALA A 386 21.68 -19.02 -7.13
C ALA A 386 23.08 -19.47 -6.68
N GLY A 387 24.04 -19.55 -7.61
CA GLY A 387 25.38 -20.10 -7.35
C GLY A 387 25.42 -21.63 -7.32
N MET A 388 24.36 -22.31 -7.76
CA MET A 388 24.27 -23.78 -7.81
C MET A 388 23.23 -24.25 -8.84
N PRO A 389 23.28 -25.51 -9.31
CA PRO A 389 22.23 -26.06 -10.18
C PRO A 389 20.86 -26.07 -9.51
N LEU A 390 19.82 -25.73 -10.28
CA LEU A 390 18.41 -25.85 -9.88
C LEU A 390 17.72 -26.82 -10.83
N ALA A 391 16.62 -27.42 -10.37
CA ALA A 391 15.87 -28.40 -11.15
C ALA A 391 15.27 -27.79 -12.42
N ARG A 392 14.87 -26.51 -12.39
CA ARG A 392 14.16 -25.81 -13.47
C ARG A 392 14.47 -24.31 -13.47
N GLY A 393 14.07 -23.63 -14.54
CA GLY A 393 13.98 -22.17 -14.59
C GLY A 393 12.74 -21.65 -13.84
N GLY A 394 12.46 -20.36 -14.02
CA GLY A 394 11.34 -19.71 -13.36
C GLY A 394 11.41 -18.21 -13.56
N TRP A 395 11.30 -17.43 -12.48
CA TRP A 395 11.42 -15.97 -12.55
C TRP A 395 12.18 -15.41 -11.35
N TRP A 396 12.92 -14.35 -11.61
CA TRP A 396 13.74 -13.63 -10.64
C TRP A 396 13.10 -12.30 -10.30
N PHE A 397 13.01 -12.00 -9.01
CA PHE A 397 12.58 -10.70 -8.47
C PHE A 397 13.81 -9.96 -7.96
N PRO A 398 14.39 -9.00 -8.71
CA PRO A 398 15.63 -8.32 -8.30
C PRO A 398 15.49 -7.55 -7.00
N ARG A 399 14.28 -7.04 -6.72
CA ARG A 399 13.94 -6.31 -5.50
C ARG A 399 13.28 -7.17 -4.44
N GLY A 400 13.09 -8.47 -4.68
CA GLY A 400 12.67 -9.44 -3.68
C GLY A 400 13.83 -9.86 -2.77
N GLY A 401 13.55 -10.69 -1.78
CA GLY A 401 14.61 -11.19 -0.91
C GLY A 401 14.09 -11.84 0.36
N TRP A 402 14.88 -11.73 1.43
CA TRP A 402 14.54 -12.19 2.77
C TRP A 402 14.75 -11.07 3.79
N ILE A 403 14.02 -11.11 4.89
CA ILE A 403 14.15 -10.19 6.02
C ILE A 403 13.89 -10.93 7.32
N ASP A 404 14.65 -10.62 8.37
CA ASP A 404 14.34 -10.98 9.74
C ASP A 404 13.11 -10.17 10.19
N PRO A 405 11.91 -10.80 10.33
CA PRO A 405 10.70 -10.09 10.66
C PRO A 405 10.70 -9.53 12.09
N ALA A 406 11.49 -10.09 13.01
CA ALA A 406 11.63 -9.56 14.36
C ALA A 406 12.44 -8.25 14.34
N SER A 407 13.51 -8.19 13.52
CA SER A 407 14.25 -6.93 13.30
C SER A 407 13.35 -5.83 12.70
N LEU A 408 12.46 -6.20 11.77
CA LEU A 408 11.48 -5.26 11.20
C LEU A 408 10.47 -4.77 12.24
N CYS A 409 9.92 -5.68 13.05
CA CYS A 409 9.02 -5.31 14.15
C CYS A 409 9.71 -4.33 15.10
N ALA A 410 10.96 -4.61 15.50
CA ALA A 410 11.73 -3.76 16.39
C ALA A 410 12.00 -2.37 15.80
N ALA A 411 12.37 -2.29 14.51
CA ALA A 411 12.60 -1.02 13.82
C ALA A 411 11.34 -0.15 13.75
N GLN A 412 10.19 -0.75 13.42
CA GLN A 412 8.90 -0.05 13.41
C GLN A 412 8.49 0.43 14.81
N PHE A 413 8.70 -0.40 15.83
CA PHE A 413 8.42 -0.05 17.23
C PHE A 413 9.32 1.09 17.71
N ALA A 414 10.59 1.10 17.31
CA ALA A 414 11.53 2.16 17.64
C ALA A 414 11.18 3.49 16.94
N ALA A 415 10.72 3.43 15.69
CA ALA A 415 10.32 4.62 14.93
C ALA A 415 9.13 5.38 15.52
N ALA A 416 8.31 4.72 16.36
CA ALA A 416 7.22 5.40 17.06
C ALA A 416 7.70 6.32 18.20
N GLY A 417 8.94 6.17 18.67
CA GLY A 417 9.56 7.04 19.67
C GLY A 417 8.73 7.18 20.95
N ASP A 418 8.62 8.42 21.44
CA ASP A 418 7.96 8.77 22.71
C ASP A 418 6.42 8.69 22.66
N LEU A 419 5.84 8.51 21.46
CA LEU A 419 4.39 8.36 21.30
C LEU A 419 3.91 6.95 21.67
N LEU A 420 4.82 6.00 21.91
CA LEU A 420 4.50 4.61 22.16
C LEU A 420 4.63 4.22 23.64
N GLU A 421 3.49 3.87 24.23
CA GLU A 421 3.40 3.22 25.54
C GLU A 421 3.38 1.70 25.36
N ARG A 422 4.21 0.98 26.12
CA ARG A 422 4.48 -0.45 25.92
C ARG A 422 3.95 -1.25 27.11
N HIS A 423 3.05 -2.18 26.85
CA HIS A 423 2.53 -3.10 27.86
C HIS A 423 2.74 -4.55 27.40
N PHE A 424 3.84 -5.14 27.86
CA PHE A 424 4.17 -6.55 27.61
C PHE A 424 3.67 -7.43 28.75
N GLY A 425 3.51 -8.73 28.48
CA GLY A 425 2.90 -9.66 29.45
C GLY A 425 1.40 -9.45 29.64
N VAL A 426 0.72 -8.80 28.70
CA VAL A 426 -0.72 -8.50 28.76
C VAL A 426 -1.48 -9.40 27.79
N ASP A 427 -2.14 -10.42 28.31
CA ASP A 427 -3.06 -11.23 27.51
C ASP A 427 -4.46 -10.63 27.53
N VAL A 428 -4.93 -10.20 26.36
CA VAL A 428 -6.21 -9.52 26.20
C VAL A 428 -7.35 -10.53 26.06
N ALA A 429 -8.33 -10.42 26.96
CA ALA A 429 -9.51 -11.27 26.93
C ALA A 429 -10.61 -10.70 26.05
N ARG A 430 -10.96 -9.42 26.23
CA ARG A 430 -12.09 -8.78 25.54
C ARG A 430 -11.95 -7.26 25.50
N ILE A 431 -12.77 -6.65 24.65
CA ILE A 431 -12.93 -5.19 24.55
C ILE A 431 -14.40 -4.83 24.72
N GLU A 432 -14.67 -3.66 25.30
CA GLU A 432 -16.03 -3.14 25.46
C GLU A 432 -16.06 -1.65 25.12
N ARG A 433 -17.09 -1.20 24.40
CA ARG A 433 -17.30 0.21 24.08
C ARG A 433 -18.28 0.84 25.06
N SER A 434 -17.86 1.93 25.70
CA SER A 434 -18.71 2.73 26.60
C SER A 434 -18.28 4.19 26.59
N GLY A 435 -19.24 5.12 26.61
CA GLY A 435 -18.96 6.55 26.74
C GLY A 435 -18.09 7.14 25.62
N GLY A 436 -18.12 6.57 24.40
CA GLY A 436 -17.31 7.05 23.28
C GLY A 436 -15.90 6.46 23.21
N GLU A 437 -15.48 5.65 24.18
CA GLU A 437 -14.18 4.97 24.21
C GLU A 437 -14.31 3.45 24.27
N TRP A 438 -13.23 2.77 23.91
CA TRP A 438 -13.04 1.34 24.12
C TRP A 438 -12.23 1.10 25.38
N SER A 439 -12.71 0.22 26.25
CA SER A 439 -11.94 -0.36 27.36
C SER A 439 -11.44 -1.74 26.97
N VAL A 440 -10.15 -2.00 27.20
CA VAL A 440 -9.51 -3.30 26.95
C VAL A 440 -9.27 -4.01 28.27
N PHE A 441 -9.72 -5.25 28.36
CA PHE A 441 -9.63 -6.07 29.57
C PHE A 441 -8.66 -7.23 29.37
N ASP A 442 -7.80 -7.46 30.36
CA ASP A 442 -6.98 -8.66 30.41
C ASP A 442 -7.78 -9.90 30.84
N VAL A 443 -7.13 -11.06 30.82
CA VAL A 443 -7.68 -12.35 31.28
C VAL A 443 -8.07 -12.39 32.76
N ALA A 444 -7.54 -11.47 33.59
CA ALA A 444 -7.95 -11.32 34.98
C ALA A 444 -9.18 -10.39 35.13
N GLY A 445 -9.69 -9.83 34.03
CA GLY A 445 -10.83 -8.91 34.03
C GLY A 445 -10.47 -7.47 34.43
N LYS A 446 -9.19 -7.13 34.52
CA LYS A 446 -8.72 -5.76 34.80
C LYS A 446 -8.67 -4.95 33.51
N VAL A 447 -9.10 -3.69 33.58
CA VAL A 447 -8.90 -2.73 32.49
C VAL A 447 -7.42 -2.38 32.40
N VAL A 448 -6.81 -2.67 31.25
CA VAL A 448 -5.37 -2.42 30.99
C VAL A 448 -5.14 -1.18 30.15
N ALA A 449 -6.09 -0.78 29.30
CA ALA A 449 -6.02 0.44 28.51
C ALA A 449 -7.42 0.95 28.13
N ARG A 450 -7.51 2.24 27.83
CA ARG A 450 -8.67 2.89 27.23
C ARG A 450 -8.24 3.79 26.10
N ALA A 451 -8.99 3.81 25.01
CA ALA A 451 -8.77 4.71 23.90
C ALA A 451 -10.03 4.84 23.03
N PRO A 452 -10.20 5.94 22.28
CA PRO A 452 -11.29 6.06 21.32
C PRO A 452 -11.09 5.13 20.09
N VAL A 453 -9.84 4.73 19.80
CA VAL A 453 -9.51 3.80 18.70
C VAL A 453 -8.84 2.52 19.23
N VAL A 454 -9.27 1.36 18.74
CA VAL A 454 -8.64 0.05 18.99
C VAL A 454 -8.35 -0.64 17.67
N ILE A 455 -7.15 -1.21 17.54
CA ILE A 455 -6.74 -2.05 16.42
C ILE A 455 -6.38 -3.45 16.94
N VAL A 456 -7.10 -4.46 16.47
CA VAL A 456 -6.78 -5.88 16.74
C VAL A 456 -5.85 -6.45 15.67
N ALA A 457 -4.63 -6.77 16.08
CA ALA A 457 -3.57 -7.36 15.25
C ALA A 457 -3.04 -8.70 15.80
N GLY A 458 -3.81 -9.36 16.67
CA GLY A 458 -3.48 -10.61 17.36
C GLY A 458 -3.63 -11.91 16.55
N ALA A 459 -3.46 -11.86 15.22
CA ALA A 459 -3.55 -13.02 14.32
C ALA A 459 -4.84 -13.87 14.51
N HIS A 460 -4.74 -15.09 15.04
CA HIS A 460 -5.89 -16.00 15.24
C HIS A 460 -6.82 -15.55 16.38
N GLU A 461 -6.31 -14.74 17.31
CA GLU A 461 -7.09 -14.21 18.43
C GLU A 461 -7.91 -12.98 18.05
N ALA A 462 -7.63 -12.37 16.89
CA ALA A 462 -8.25 -11.10 16.49
C ALA A 462 -9.78 -11.22 16.40
N ALA A 463 -10.30 -12.29 15.79
CA ALA A 463 -11.73 -12.52 15.67
C ALA A 463 -12.39 -12.70 17.06
N ARG A 464 -11.75 -13.46 17.96
CA ARG A 464 -12.22 -13.69 19.33
C ARG A 464 -12.27 -12.39 20.13
N ILE A 465 -11.17 -11.62 20.12
CA ILE A 465 -11.04 -10.38 20.88
C ILE A 465 -12.03 -9.32 20.38
N ALA A 466 -12.24 -9.21 19.07
CA ALA A 466 -13.18 -8.26 18.48
C ALA A 466 -14.64 -8.75 18.43
N GLY A 467 -14.92 -9.98 18.87
CA GLY A 467 -16.27 -10.55 18.86
C GLY A 467 -16.85 -10.75 17.45
N LEU A 468 -16.01 -11.12 16.48
CA LEU A 468 -16.43 -11.37 15.10
C LEU A 468 -16.94 -12.81 14.94
N HIS A 469 -18.15 -12.96 14.40
CA HIS A 469 -18.74 -14.24 14.03
C HIS A 469 -18.52 -14.56 12.54
N HIS A 470 -18.35 -13.53 11.71
CA HIS A 470 -18.12 -13.67 10.26
C HIS A 470 -16.66 -13.45 9.88
N ALA A 471 -15.73 -14.09 10.60
CA ALA A 471 -14.30 -14.11 10.30
C ALA A 471 -13.79 -15.56 10.21
N PRO A 472 -13.96 -16.25 9.06
CA PRO A 472 -13.62 -17.68 8.92
C PRO A 472 -12.11 -17.88 8.75
N THR A 473 -11.36 -17.58 9.82
CA THR A 473 -9.91 -17.78 9.87
C THR A 473 -9.56 -19.19 10.35
N ARG A 474 -8.51 -19.78 9.80
CA ARG A 474 -7.94 -21.06 10.22
C ARG A 474 -6.48 -20.91 10.64
N SER A 475 -6.04 -21.81 11.50
CA SER A 475 -4.65 -21.89 11.93
C SER A 475 -3.87 -22.84 11.04
N ILE A 476 -2.70 -22.42 10.58
CA ILE A 476 -1.79 -23.28 9.80
C ILE A 476 -0.48 -23.38 10.56
N ARG A 477 -0.23 -24.52 11.16
CA ARG A 477 1.08 -24.86 11.71
C ARG A 477 2.08 -24.99 10.57
N GLY A 478 3.25 -24.40 10.75
CA GLY A 478 4.37 -24.56 9.84
C GLY A 478 5.67 -24.71 10.63
N GLN A 479 6.44 -25.73 10.27
CA GLN A 479 7.76 -25.98 10.82
C GLN A 479 8.85 -25.54 9.84
N LEU A 480 9.89 -24.92 10.39
CA LEU A 480 11.13 -24.53 9.72
C LEU A 480 12.28 -25.39 10.20
N SER A 481 13.25 -25.63 9.33
CA SER A 481 14.50 -26.32 9.65
C SER A 481 15.68 -25.38 9.42
N LEU A 482 16.64 -25.37 10.35
CA LEU A 482 17.90 -24.67 10.22
C LEU A 482 19.00 -25.67 9.92
N LEU A 483 19.45 -25.70 8.67
CA LEU A 483 20.57 -26.53 8.24
C LEU A 483 21.88 -25.86 8.67
N PRO A 484 22.71 -26.54 9.48
CA PRO A 484 24.00 -26.01 9.90
C PRO A 484 24.92 -25.66 8.74
N ALA A 485 25.96 -24.87 9.04
CA ALA A 485 27.02 -24.59 8.09
C ALA A 485 27.65 -25.90 7.56
N ALA A 486 27.94 -25.92 6.26
CA ALA A 486 28.49 -27.07 5.54
C ALA A 486 27.58 -28.31 5.42
N SER A 487 26.35 -28.29 5.94
CA SER A 487 25.36 -29.35 5.69
C SER A 487 24.86 -29.37 4.24
N VAL A 488 24.91 -28.22 3.56
CA VAL A 488 24.52 -28.03 2.15
C VAL A 488 25.47 -27.07 1.46
N ALA A 489 25.48 -27.10 0.12
CA ALA A 489 26.20 -26.12 -0.68
C ALA A 489 25.69 -24.70 -0.39
N PRO A 490 26.58 -23.68 -0.35
CA PRO A 490 26.18 -22.30 -0.04
C PRO A 490 25.31 -21.73 -1.16
N LEU A 491 24.20 -21.10 -0.76
CA LEU A 491 23.23 -20.48 -1.65
C LEU A 491 23.46 -18.96 -1.71
N ALA A 492 23.49 -18.36 -2.90
CA ALA A 492 23.78 -16.93 -3.06
C ALA A 492 22.58 -16.01 -2.73
N LEU A 493 21.36 -16.51 -2.92
CA LEU A 493 20.12 -15.75 -2.71
C LEU A 493 18.94 -16.69 -2.36
N PRO A 494 17.83 -16.19 -1.79
CA PRO A 494 16.67 -17.03 -1.49
C PRO A 494 16.03 -17.66 -2.73
N VAL A 495 15.71 -18.94 -2.64
CA VAL A 495 15.01 -19.69 -3.69
C VAL A 495 13.69 -20.24 -3.14
N ILE A 496 12.58 -20.02 -3.85
CA ILE A 496 11.23 -20.45 -3.47
C ILE A 496 10.58 -21.29 -4.58
N GLY A 497 9.56 -22.07 -4.23
CA GLY A 497 8.79 -22.97 -5.10
C GLY A 497 7.84 -23.80 -4.24
N GLU A 498 7.86 -25.13 -4.38
CA GLU A 498 7.15 -26.08 -3.50
C GLU A 498 7.66 -26.08 -2.05
N GLY A 499 8.90 -25.65 -1.85
CA GLY A 499 9.49 -25.27 -0.58
C GLY A 499 10.26 -23.97 -0.74
N TYR A 500 11.10 -23.62 0.23
CA TYR A 500 12.03 -22.50 0.08
C TYR A 500 13.30 -22.70 0.89
N ALA A 501 14.39 -22.11 0.39
CA ALA A 501 15.69 -22.06 1.05
C ALA A 501 16.15 -20.59 1.13
N VAL A 502 16.62 -20.18 2.31
CA VAL A 502 17.14 -18.83 2.57
C VAL A 502 18.56 -18.96 3.16
N PRO A 503 19.58 -18.37 2.51
CA PRO A 503 20.90 -18.29 3.12
C PRO A 503 20.88 -17.27 4.27
N LEU A 504 21.32 -17.70 5.45
CA LEU A 504 21.46 -16.86 6.64
C LEU A 504 22.94 -16.60 6.96
N ALA A 505 23.19 -15.80 7.99
CA ALA A 505 24.53 -15.55 8.51
C ALA A 505 25.23 -16.85 8.94
N ASN A 506 26.57 -16.82 8.99
CA ASN A 506 27.44 -17.91 9.44
C ASN A 506 27.27 -19.23 8.65
N GLY A 507 26.76 -19.18 7.42
CA GLY A 507 26.61 -20.35 6.54
C GLY A 507 25.41 -21.23 6.87
N VAL A 508 24.53 -20.83 7.79
CA VAL A 508 23.27 -21.53 8.07
C VAL A 508 22.30 -21.34 6.91
N THR A 509 21.56 -22.39 6.55
CA THR A 509 20.48 -22.29 5.56
C THR A 509 19.14 -22.61 6.22
N LEU A 510 18.21 -21.66 6.18
CA LEU A 510 16.83 -21.88 6.59
C LEU A 510 16.06 -22.56 5.45
N THR A 511 15.38 -23.66 5.74
CA THR A 511 14.44 -24.30 4.80
C THR A 511 13.08 -24.47 5.42
N GLY A 512 12.04 -24.36 4.60
CA GLY A 512 10.68 -24.56 5.04
C GLY A 512 9.65 -24.53 3.92
N ALA A 513 8.36 -24.56 4.26
CA ALA A 513 7.86 -24.92 5.57
C ALA A 513 6.77 -25.96 5.42
N THR A 514 6.60 -26.80 6.44
CA THR A 514 5.43 -27.68 6.51
C THR A 514 4.14 -26.85 6.51
N TYR A 515 3.04 -27.52 6.16
CA TYR A 515 1.74 -26.89 6.03
C TYR A 515 0.68 -27.82 6.63
N GLU A 516 0.44 -27.66 7.94
CA GLU A 516 -0.42 -28.54 8.73
C GLU A 516 -1.63 -27.75 9.23
N LEU A 517 -2.81 -28.14 8.78
CA LEU A 517 -4.06 -27.40 8.93
C LEU A 517 -4.72 -27.71 10.27
N ASP A 518 -4.96 -26.66 11.07
CA ASP A 518 -5.54 -26.70 12.41
C ASP A 518 -4.88 -27.68 13.39
N ASP A 519 -3.60 -27.98 13.17
CA ASP A 519 -2.77 -28.71 14.12
C ASP A 519 -2.30 -27.74 15.22
N PRO A 520 -2.62 -27.98 16.52
CA PRO A 520 -2.24 -27.09 17.61
C PRO A 520 -0.87 -27.38 18.23
N ASP A 521 -0.18 -28.44 17.78
CA ASP A 521 1.07 -28.90 18.40
C ASP A 521 2.21 -27.91 18.17
N THR A 522 2.84 -27.47 19.26
CA THR A 522 3.93 -26.48 19.24
C THR A 522 5.32 -27.14 19.16
N SER A 523 5.41 -28.46 19.29
CA SER A 523 6.67 -29.20 19.32
C SER A 523 7.28 -29.37 17.93
N LEU A 524 8.61 -29.43 17.85
CA LEU A 524 9.32 -29.82 16.64
C LEU A 524 9.13 -31.32 16.36
N ARG A 525 8.93 -31.65 15.09
CA ARG A 525 8.75 -33.02 14.61
C ARG A 525 9.89 -33.42 13.68
N VAL A 526 10.46 -34.61 13.86
CA VAL A 526 11.51 -35.15 12.99
C VAL A 526 11.01 -35.25 11.54
N GLU A 527 9.76 -35.66 11.36
CA GLU A 527 9.09 -35.79 10.07
C GLU A 527 8.99 -34.43 9.37
N GLY A 528 8.73 -33.36 10.11
CA GLY A 528 8.71 -32.01 9.55
C GLY A 528 10.08 -31.54 9.06
N HIS A 529 11.17 -31.95 9.73
CA HIS A 529 12.52 -31.68 9.22
C HIS A 529 12.80 -32.43 7.93
N ARG A 530 12.45 -33.71 7.89
CA ARG A 530 12.59 -34.56 6.70
C ARG A 530 11.83 -33.97 5.52
N GLU A 531 10.56 -33.65 5.71
CA GLU A 531 9.68 -33.07 4.69
C GLU A 531 10.24 -31.77 4.10
N ASN A 532 10.70 -30.84 4.95
CA ASN A 532 11.29 -29.58 4.49
C ASN A 532 12.55 -29.80 3.64
N ILE A 533 13.41 -30.73 4.04
CA ILE A 533 14.65 -31.05 3.32
C ILE A 533 14.34 -31.71 1.98
N GLU A 534 13.44 -32.69 1.97
CA GLU A 534 13.04 -33.42 0.75
C GLU A 534 12.39 -32.48 -0.28
N ARG A 535 11.47 -31.60 0.15
CA ARG A 535 10.84 -30.62 -0.75
C ARG A 535 11.86 -29.68 -1.38
N VAL A 536 12.79 -29.14 -0.59
CA VAL A 536 13.82 -28.26 -1.13
C VAL A 536 14.81 -29.00 -2.04
N ALA A 537 15.13 -30.26 -1.73
CA ALA A 537 16.01 -31.07 -2.59
C ALA A 537 15.40 -31.31 -3.99
N GLN A 538 14.07 -31.32 -4.13
CA GLN A 538 13.40 -31.39 -5.44
C GLN A 538 13.64 -30.13 -6.30
N MET A 539 13.87 -28.98 -5.66
CA MET A 539 14.16 -27.71 -6.34
C MET A 539 15.67 -27.46 -6.50
N LEU A 540 16.45 -27.87 -5.50
CA LEU A 540 17.89 -27.67 -5.37
C LEU A 540 18.57 -29.05 -5.23
N PRO A 541 18.95 -29.71 -6.34
CA PRO A 541 19.54 -31.06 -6.29
C PRO A 541 20.77 -31.18 -5.39
N ALA A 542 21.52 -30.08 -5.20
CA ALA A 542 22.65 -30.01 -4.29
C ALA A 542 22.29 -30.24 -2.80
N PHE A 543 21.00 -30.22 -2.44
CA PHE A 543 20.50 -30.43 -1.08
C PHE A 543 20.12 -31.90 -0.82
N ALA A 544 20.20 -32.79 -1.81
CA ALA A 544 19.78 -34.19 -1.67
C ALA A 544 20.52 -34.94 -0.54
N GLY A 545 21.80 -34.63 -0.31
CA GLY A 545 22.61 -35.23 0.76
C GLY A 545 22.37 -34.62 2.15
N ALA A 546 21.50 -33.62 2.29
CA ALA A 546 21.31 -32.92 3.56
C ALA A 546 20.72 -33.82 4.67
N LEU A 547 19.92 -34.83 4.30
CA LEU A 547 19.34 -35.80 5.24
C LEU A 547 20.42 -36.63 5.96
N ASP A 548 21.56 -36.86 5.32
CA ASP A 548 22.67 -37.65 5.86
C ASP A 548 23.69 -36.80 6.63
N SER A 549 23.57 -35.47 6.57
CA SER A 549 24.56 -34.53 7.11
C SER A 549 24.52 -34.40 8.65
N ALA A 550 23.38 -34.68 9.28
CA ALA A 550 23.22 -34.65 10.73
C ALA A 550 21.97 -35.44 11.18
N PRO A 551 21.93 -35.98 12.42
CA PRO A 551 20.73 -36.60 12.96
C PRO A 551 19.57 -35.60 13.03
N LEU A 552 18.47 -35.89 12.32
CA LEU A 552 17.29 -34.99 12.23
C LEU A 552 16.68 -34.63 13.60
N ALA A 553 16.77 -35.53 14.58
CA ALA A 553 16.29 -35.29 15.95
C ALA A 553 17.05 -34.18 16.70
N THR A 554 18.24 -33.82 16.22
CA THR A 554 19.08 -32.77 16.80
C THR A 554 19.05 -31.47 16.00
N LEU A 555 18.32 -31.45 14.88
CA LEU A 555 18.27 -30.29 14.00
C LEU A 555 17.51 -29.14 14.67
N ALA A 556 18.08 -27.95 14.61
CA ALA A 556 17.39 -26.75 15.08
C ALA A 556 16.24 -26.40 14.11
N GLY A 557 15.18 -25.80 14.66
CA GLY A 557 14.03 -25.39 13.88
C GLY A 557 13.10 -24.49 14.65
N ARG A 558 11.99 -24.11 14.01
CA ARG A 558 10.95 -23.30 14.63
C ARG A 558 9.58 -23.72 14.13
N VAL A 559 8.63 -23.84 15.05
CA VAL A 559 7.21 -24.01 14.73
C VAL A 559 6.49 -22.68 14.93
N ALA A 560 5.63 -22.33 14.00
CA ALA A 560 4.78 -21.16 14.10
C ALA A 560 3.43 -21.37 13.42
N PHE A 561 2.45 -20.53 13.77
CA PHE A 561 1.06 -20.67 13.34
C PHE A 561 0.62 -19.47 12.52
N ARG A 562 0.25 -19.71 11.27
CA ARG A 562 -0.27 -18.68 10.37
C ARG A 562 -1.78 -18.58 10.57
N CYS A 563 -2.32 -17.36 10.58
CA CYS A 563 -3.75 -17.12 10.48
C CYS A 563 -4.08 -16.89 9.00
N VAL A 564 -4.99 -17.69 8.43
CA VAL A 564 -5.40 -17.59 7.02
C VAL A 564 -6.91 -17.52 6.89
N THR A 565 -7.40 -16.77 5.91
CA THR A 565 -8.78 -16.86 5.44
C THR A 565 -8.91 -17.94 4.35
N SER A 566 -10.15 -18.31 4.03
CA SER A 566 -10.44 -19.24 2.93
C SER A 566 -10.06 -18.70 1.54
N ASP A 567 -10.14 -17.38 1.32
CA ASP A 567 -9.75 -16.70 0.08
C ASP A 567 -8.26 -16.31 0.02
N ARG A 568 -7.49 -16.59 1.09
CA ARG A 568 -6.07 -16.27 1.24
C ARG A 568 -5.73 -14.77 1.23
N MET A 569 -6.73 -13.89 1.24
CA MET A 569 -6.56 -12.44 1.33
C MET A 569 -6.56 -11.99 2.79
N PRO A 570 -5.78 -10.96 3.17
CA PRO A 570 -5.76 -10.48 4.55
C PRO A 570 -7.12 -9.84 4.94
N MET A 571 -7.33 -9.63 6.23
CA MET A 571 -8.45 -8.86 6.78
C MET A 571 -7.88 -7.57 7.35
N VAL A 572 -8.08 -6.45 6.64
CA VAL A 572 -7.50 -5.15 6.97
C VAL A 572 -8.51 -4.03 6.81
N GLY A 573 -8.76 -3.28 7.88
CA GLY A 573 -9.60 -2.08 7.86
C GLY A 573 -10.56 -2.00 9.03
N GLN A 574 -11.54 -1.12 8.93
CA GLN A 574 -12.57 -0.95 9.96
C GLN A 574 -13.48 -2.19 10.06
N LEU A 575 -13.69 -2.69 11.29
CA LEU A 575 -14.54 -3.85 11.52
C LEU A 575 -16.03 -3.48 11.39
N ALA A 576 -16.85 -4.47 11.00
CA ALA A 576 -18.29 -4.31 10.97
C ALA A 576 -18.88 -4.35 12.39
N ASP A 577 -19.98 -3.63 12.61
CA ASP A 577 -20.88 -3.90 13.73
C ASP A 577 -21.80 -5.05 13.32
N GLU A 578 -21.35 -6.29 13.56
CA GLU A 578 -22.09 -7.49 13.16
C GLU A 578 -23.45 -7.59 13.84
N ALA A 579 -23.57 -7.10 15.08
CA ALA A 579 -24.85 -7.09 15.79
C ALA A 579 -25.85 -6.13 15.14
N ALA A 580 -25.40 -4.94 14.71
CA ALA A 580 -26.23 -4.03 13.93
C ALA A 580 -26.58 -4.60 12.55
N ALA A 581 -25.63 -5.27 11.89
CA ALA A 581 -25.87 -5.91 10.61
C ALA A 581 -26.90 -7.04 10.71
N ALA A 582 -26.83 -7.85 11.77
CA ALA A 582 -27.78 -8.94 12.03
C ALA A 582 -29.21 -8.42 12.24
N ARG A 583 -29.39 -7.35 13.04
CA ARG A 583 -30.69 -6.70 13.25
C ARG A 583 -31.35 -6.22 11.94
N ASP A 584 -30.56 -5.94 10.92
CA ASP A 584 -31.01 -5.40 9.63
C ASP A 584 -30.68 -6.33 8.45
N ALA A 585 -30.49 -7.63 8.73
CA ALA A 585 -29.95 -8.58 7.76
C ALA A 585 -30.80 -8.67 6.49
N ALA A 586 -32.13 -8.57 6.61
CA ALA A 586 -33.05 -8.60 5.48
C ALA A 586 -32.83 -7.45 4.49
N ARG A 587 -32.64 -6.22 4.98
CA ARG A 587 -32.36 -5.05 4.14
C ARG A 587 -30.95 -5.12 3.54
N LEU A 588 -30.00 -5.66 4.29
CA LEU A 588 -28.60 -5.73 3.90
C LEU A 588 -28.25 -6.88 2.94
N ARG A 589 -29.20 -7.75 2.56
CA ARG A 589 -28.94 -8.80 1.56
C ARG A 589 -28.45 -8.27 0.21
N GLY A 590 -28.94 -7.10 -0.20
CA GLY A 590 -28.52 -6.41 -1.43
C GLY A 590 -27.46 -5.32 -1.22
N ALA A 591 -26.82 -5.30 -0.04
CA ALA A 591 -25.86 -4.28 0.32
C ALA A 591 -24.58 -4.34 -0.53
N TRP A 592 -23.95 -3.18 -0.61
CA TRP A 592 -22.58 -2.97 -1.05
C TRP A 592 -21.68 -2.89 0.20
N PRO A 593 -20.36 -3.11 0.07
CA PRO A 593 -19.45 -3.12 1.23
C PRO A 593 -19.53 -1.90 2.14
N LEU A 594 -19.82 -0.73 1.56
CA LEU A 594 -19.93 0.54 2.29
C LEU A 594 -21.30 0.79 2.94
N ASP A 595 -22.32 0.00 2.62
CA ASP A 595 -23.62 0.08 3.30
C ASP A 595 -23.61 -0.66 4.66
N LEU A 596 -22.58 -1.48 4.92
CA LEU A 596 -22.50 -2.27 6.15
C LEU A 596 -22.26 -1.37 7.35
N PRO A 597 -22.99 -1.58 8.47
CA PRO A 597 -22.73 -0.84 9.70
C PRO A 597 -21.32 -1.18 10.19
N ARG A 598 -20.59 -0.14 10.62
CA ARG A 598 -19.20 -0.26 11.08
C ARG A 598 -19.11 -0.04 12.59
N ALA A 599 -18.24 -0.79 13.23
CA ALA A 599 -17.90 -0.58 14.62
C ALA A 599 -17.04 0.69 14.73
N GLU A 600 -17.56 1.69 15.42
CA GLU A 600 -16.91 2.98 15.57
C GLU A 600 -15.56 2.84 16.30
N GLY A 601 -14.48 3.37 15.71
CA GLY A 601 -13.15 3.32 16.30
C GLY A 601 -12.51 1.94 16.39
N LEU A 602 -13.10 0.89 15.79
CA LEU A 602 -12.56 -0.47 15.87
C LEU A 602 -12.08 -0.96 14.50
N TYR A 603 -10.80 -1.34 14.44
CA TYR A 603 -10.12 -1.79 13.22
C TYR A 603 -9.42 -3.13 13.44
N GLY A 604 -9.13 -3.84 12.36
CA GLY A 604 -8.37 -5.09 12.40
C GLY A 604 -7.32 -5.17 11.31
N ALA A 605 -6.21 -5.83 11.64
CA ALA A 605 -5.11 -6.16 10.73
C ALA A 605 -4.62 -7.59 11.00
N PHE A 606 -5.25 -8.58 10.37
CA PHE A 606 -4.97 -9.99 10.65
C PHE A 606 -5.19 -10.90 9.43
N ALA A 607 -5.02 -12.20 9.62
CA ALA A 607 -5.12 -13.23 8.60
C ALA A 607 -4.14 -13.08 7.40
N TYR A 608 -2.91 -12.66 7.69
CA TYR A 608 -1.89 -12.39 6.66
C TYR A 608 -1.27 -13.64 6.01
N GLY A 609 -1.61 -14.84 6.51
CA GLY A 609 -1.07 -16.10 6.03
C GLY A 609 0.46 -16.10 5.99
N SER A 610 1.02 -16.54 4.86
CA SER A 610 2.47 -16.61 4.63
C SER A 610 3.06 -15.34 3.98
N ARG A 611 2.27 -14.26 3.85
CA ARG A 611 2.66 -13.06 3.08
C ARG A 611 2.63 -11.77 3.90
N GLY A 612 2.66 -11.88 5.23
CA GLY A 612 2.56 -10.73 6.13
C GLY A 612 3.62 -9.64 5.92
N LEU A 613 4.82 -10.00 5.44
CA LEU A 613 5.87 -9.03 5.09
C LEU A 613 5.46 -8.07 3.96
N VAL A 614 4.62 -8.53 3.03
CA VAL A 614 4.11 -7.72 1.90
C VAL A 614 2.88 -6.92 2.33
N TRP A 615 2.07 -7.46 3.24
CA TRP A 615 0.79 -6.86 3.65
C TRP A 615 0.88 -5.83 4.74
N ALA A 616 1.77 -6.01 5.72
CA ALA A 616 1.74 -5.26 6.96
C ALA A 616 1.85 -3.74 6.76
N ALA A 617 2.83 -3.30 5.96
CA ALA A 617 3.05 -1.88 5.74
C ALA A 617 1.87 -1.20 5.04
N LEU A 618 1.39 -1.78 3.92
CA LEU A 618 0.26 -1.21 3.17
C LEU A 618 -1.04 -1.28 3.99
N GLY A 619 -1.26 -2.36 4.72
CA GLY A 619 -2.45 -2.51 5.54
C GLY A 619 -2.49 -1.53 6.71
N ALA A 620 -1.34 -1.29 7.35
CA ALA A 620 -1.19 -0.26 8.37
C ALA A 620 -1.45 1.15 7.81
N GLU A 621 -0.92 1.45 6.62
CA GLU A 621 -1.15 2.74 5.96
C GLU A 621 -2.62 2.92 5.55
N LEU A 622 -3.31 1.86 5.13
CA LEU A 622 -4.75 1.89 4.86
C LEU A 622 -5.54 2.20 6.12
N ILE A 623 -5.27 1.52 7.24
CA ILE A 623 -5.96 1.77 8.52
C ILE A 623 -5.71 3.20 9.00
N ALA A 624 -4.45 3.66 8.98
CA ALA A 624 -4.11 5.02 9.36
C ALA A 624 -4.80 6.07 8.45
N SER A 625 -4.89 5.80 7.15
CA SER A 625 -5.62 6.65 6.20
C SER A 625 -7.12 6.67 6.48
N GLN A 626 -7.71 5.53 6.85
CA GLN A 626 -9.13 5.44 7.23
C GLN A 626 -9.42 6.22 8.52
N ILE A 627 -8.52 6.17 9.50
CA ILE A 627 -8.66 6.91 10.77
C ILE A 627 -8.53 8.42 10.54
N GLU A 628 -7.58 8.88 9.73
CA GLU A 628 -7.38 10.32 9.47
C GLU A 628 -8.31 10.89 8.38
N GLY A 629 -9.07 10.05 7.67
CA GLY A 629 -9.85 10.48 6.51
C GLY A 629 -8.98 10.90 5.30
N GLU A 630 -7.75 10.39 5.24
CA GLU A 630 -6.79 10.64 4.16
C GLU A 630 -7.16 9.83 2.90
N PRO A 631 -6.61 10.19 1.71
CA PRO A 631 -6.69 9.33 0.54
C PRO A 631 -6.22 7.90 0.86
N TRP A 632 -6.90 6.89 0.34
CA TRP A 632 -6.46 5.51 0.52
C TRP A 632 -5.20 5.22 -0.31
N PRO A 633 -4.25 4.41 0.22
CA PRO A 633 -3.03 4.03 -0.50
C PRO A 633 -3.25 2.91 -1.54
N LEU A 634 -4.51 2.52 -1.76
CA LEU A 634 -4.94 1.40 -2.57
C LEU A 634 -6.29 1.74 -3.22
N GLU A 635 -6.54 1.20 -4.40
CA GLU A 635 -7.80 1.30 -5.10
C GLU A 635 -8.95 0.72 -4.25
N ARG A 636 -10.13 1.34 -4.34
CA ARG A 636 -11.29 0.97 -3.51
C ARG A 636 -11.69 -0.49 -3.67
N ASP A 637 -11.77 -0.97 -4.90
CA ASP A 637 -12.14 -2.36 -5.21
C ASP A 637 -11.21 -3.34 -4.49
N LEU A 638 -9.90 -3.09 -4.57
CA LEU A 638 -8.90 -3.90 -3.88
C LEU A 638 -8.96 -3.77 -2.36
N ALA A 639 -9.26 -2.57 -1.83
CA ALA A 639 -9.48 -2.38 -0.40
C ALA A 639 -10.74 -3.10 0.09
N GLU A 640 -11.80 -3.16 -0.73
CA GLU A 640 -13.02 -3.93 -0.45
C GLU A 640 -12.75 -5.45 -0.46
N ASP A 641 -11.84 -5.94 -1.30
CA ASP A 641 -11.43 -7.35 -1.35
C ASP A 641 -10.63 -7.80 -0.13
N ILE A 642 -9.98 -6.87 0.60
CA ILE A 642 -9.29 -7.16 1.86
C ILE A 642 -10.06 -6.68 3.10
N ASP A 643 -11.24 -6.10 2.91
CA ASP A 643 -12.08 -5.59 3.99
C ASP A 643 -12.49 -6.73 4.94
N PRO A 644 -12.36 -6.58 6.28
CA PRO A 644 -12.75 -7.60 7.25
C PRO A 644 -14.24 -7.98 7.16
N ALA A 645 -15.11 -7.06 6.72
CA ALA A 645 -16.55 -7.26 6.62
C ALA A 645 -16.99 -8.04 5.36
N ARG A 646 -16.08 -8.40 4.45
CA ARG A 646 -16.44 -9.08 3.19
C ARG A 646 -17.11 -10.44 3.41
N PHE A 647 -16.75 -11.15 4.47
CA PHE A 647 -17.37 -12.43 4.83
C PHE A 647 -18.74 -12.25 5.48
N LEU A 648 -18.93 -11.21 6.29
CA LEU A 648 -20.25 -10.79 6.77
C LEU A 648 -21.16 -10.47 5.58
N LEU A 649 -20.69 -9.68 4.61
CA LEU A 649 -21.45 -9.35 3.40
C LEU A 649 -21.87 -10.61 2.63
N ARG A 650 -20.95 -11.58 2.51
CA ARG A 650 -21.24 -12.87 1.89
C ARG A 650 -22.31 -13.62 2.67
N GLY A 651 -22.23 -13.67 3.99
CA GLY A 651 -23.25 -14.28 4.84
C GLY A 651 -24.61 -13.63 4.68
N LEU A 652 -24.66 -12.29 4.66
CA LEU A 652 -25.89 -11.52 4.46
C LEU A 652 -26.54 -11.86 3.11
N ARG A 653 -25.75 -11.88 2.03
CA ARG A 653 -26.22 -12.26 0.69
C ARG A 653 -26.74 -13.68 0.61
N GLN A 654 -26.15 -14.60 1.38
CA GLN A 654 -26.56 -16.00 1.47
C GLN A 654 -27.73 -16.22 2.44
N GLY A 655 -28.12 -15.21 3.23
CA GLY A 655 -29.16 -15.33 4.25
C GLY A 655 -28.73 -16.19 5.45
N THR A 656 -27.42 -16.29 5.73
CA THR A 656 -26.87 -17.07 6.85
C THR A 656 -26.54 -16.23 8.09
N VAL A 657 -26.80 -14.91 8.03
CA VAL A 657 -26.78 -14.01 9.20
C VAL A 657 -28.19 -13.98 9.77
N GLY A 658 -28.32 -14.34 11.06
CA GLY A 658 -29.58 -14.47 11.79
C GLY A 658 -29.75 -13.41 12.86
#